data_AF-A0A2D8M9A7-F1
#
_entry.id   AF-A0A2D8M9A7-F1
#
_cell.length_a   1.000
_cell.length_b   1.000
_cell.length_c   1.000
_cell.angle_alpha   90.00
_cell.angle_beta   90.00
_cell.angle_gamma   90.00
#
_symmetry.space_group_name_H-M   'P 1'
#
loop_
_entity.id
_entity.type
_entity.pdbx_description
1 polymer ?
#
loop_
_entity_poly.entity_id
_entity_poly.type
_entity_poly.pdbx_seq_one_letter_code
_entity_poly.pdbx_strand_id
1 'polypeptide(L)'
;MSGGDTEIIVVRSLAGSDLGLFAAHRGDARSKQRAININAPVAQALLDDAGFQAGGATLQCTCLFGDIRVEGPRLLSKVHKNWRLGGSKIEGAEFGQLDARDFALIRSPRHNDGSKPVTIAFYSRNSDRVVHAGIAAIVERHLNRSTAMFDEGSDAFAGLSRYCPPAALPQARDAGNDAPEPAPRPPASALRPRAKSVPPMPRDDAGAQSPRTMEEKLRTPHILERMLQVSADLSAPAQLRFMDTVQQLAAGLRTVLLETGGIVRLTRDHPATWQAVRGKPVGFVDGGLANLSMLGSAPIAARVGGYVVTPGDTTPARESFRMLKYLIDELYATEQAGVFRDSFPDIGALRDAARISIEAAGAVRLVSERPDLGWVMVHGALVNPVSRYTDVMRDEQVRHKFPDFSSGALTELLPLGESQRTGRDANFVSVYLRQLELLQQSQAIVCGVVERESSTTSVIRAVLDSLDDHRLRDLLPMPPQEWKQWFRNAVDPSDDDEFEGQRITDPLLFRCVLEPGEALDPVSIDRNELRRAPKAWHDKIGQYPQPLVSYLQATPWTAPVRVEMFPRDRARFTETANLIFHCALLLPRYAFPVGLDIVDKFAKVPDWMSRPVNTRTAVVALRRALDDQDAKLFDTLRTMLCGSGREWMLRPGVMR
;
A
#
# COMPACT_ATOMS: atom_id res chain seq x y z
N MET A 1 40.63 -39.19 -11.99
CA MET A 1 40.33 -37.83 -12.53
C MET A 1 39.51 -37.12 -11.46
N SER A 2 40.13 -36.22 -10.71
CA SER A 2 39.41 -35.33 -9.78
C SER A 2 38.57 -34.38 -10.61
N GLY A 3 37.27 -34.67 -10.75
CA GLY A 3 36.34 -33.74 -11.38
C GLY A 3 36.35 -32.44 -10.59
N GLY A 4 36.96 -31.40 -11.14
CA GLY A 4 36.88 -30.07 -10.55
C GLY A 4 35.41 -29.66 -10.51
N ASP A 5 34.97 -29.16 -9.36
CA ASP A 5 33.62 -28.62 -9.24
C ASP A 5 33.52 -27.40 -10.15
N THR A 6 32.77 -27.54 -11.23
CA THR A 6 32.51 -26.43 -12.14
C THR A 6 31.76 -25.34 -11.38
N GLU A 7 32.26 -24.12 -11.44
CA GLU A 7 31.64 -22.98 -10.77
C GLU A 7 30.59 -22.30 -11.65
N ILE A 8 29.67 -21.60 -11.00
CA ILE A 8 28.68 -20.74 -11.64
C ILE A 8 28.69 -19.36 -10.98
N ILE A 9 28.52 -18.31 -11.81
CA ILE A 9 28.23 -16.95 -11.35
C ILE A 9 26.82 -16.59 -11.77
N VAL A 10 25.99 -16.30 -10.79
CA VAL A 10 24.63 -15.80 -10.98
C VAL A 10 24.66 -14.29 -10.74
N VAL A 11 24.18 -13.53 -11.71
CA VAL A 11 24.02 -12.08 -11.59
C VAL A 11 22.55 -11.76 -11.39
N ARG A 12 22.24 -11.06 -10.31
CA ARG A 12 20.90 -10.55 -9.99
C ARG A 12 20.93 -9.03 -10.00
N SER A 13 20.11 -8.41 -10.84
CA SER A 13 19.76 -7.00 -10.67
C SER A 13 18.72 -6.91 -9.56
N LEU A 14 19.08 -6.27 -8.44
CA LEU A 14 18.26 -6.19 -7.23
C LEU A 14 16.93 -5.49 -7.54
N ALA A 15 15.82 -6.08 -7.14
CA ALA A 15 14.50 -5.45 -7.17
C ALA A 15 14.17 -4.82 -5.81
N GLY A 16 13.18 -3.92 -5.76
CA GLY A 16 12.72 -3.33 -4.50
C GLY A 16 12.30 -4.37 -3.43
N SER A 17 11.87 -5.55 -3.86
CA SER A 17 11.58 -6.68 -2.96
C SER A 17 12.83 -7.28 -2.31
N ASP A 18 13.96 -7.28 -3.00
CA ASP A 18 15.23 -7.87 -2.56
C ASP A 18 15.90 -7.02 -1.46
N LEU A 19 15.61 -5.71 -1.46
CA LEU A 19 16.21 -4.72 -0.54
C LEU A 19 15.80 -4.91 0.92
N GLY A 20 14.75 -5.70 1.19
CA GLY A 20 14.37 -6.03 2.57
C GLY A 20 15.42 -6.89 3.30
N LEU A 21 16.39 -7.48 2.59
CA LEU A 21 17.55 -8.15 3.18
C LEU A 21 18.50 -7.17 3.92
N PHE A 22 18.48 -5.88 3.54
CA PHE A 22 19.31 -4.79 4.10
C PHE A 22 18.53 -3.87 5.06
N ALA A 23 17.32 -4.28 5.47
CA ALA A 23 16.43 -3.49 6.34
C ALA A 23 16.94 -3.30 7.79
N ALA A 24 18.21 -3.58 8.09
CA ALA A 24 18.85 -3.19 9.34
C ALA A 24 19.19 -1.69 9.35
N HIS A 25 19.45 -1.10 8.18
CA HIS A 25 19.97 0.26 8.03
C HIS A 25 19.08 1.16 7.14
N ARG A 26 17.91 0.68 6.71
CA ARG A 26 16.91 1.44 5.96
C ARG A 26 15.63 1.60 6.79
N GLY A 27 15.42 2.80 7.35
CA GLY A 27 14.21 3.14 8.11
C GLY A 27 12.92 3.10 7.27
N ASP A 28 13.06 3.29 5.96
CA ASP A 28 11.95 3.43 5.00
C ASP A 28 11.71 2.18 4.12
N ALA A 29 12.43 1.07 4.34
CA ALA A 29 12.26 -0.13 3.54
C ALA A 29 10.89 -0.78 3.82
N ARG A 30 9.89 -0.46 2.99
CA ARG A 30 8.50 -0.97 3.08
C ARG A 30 8.36 -2.46 2.68
N SER A 31 9.39 -3.08 2.10
CA SER A 31 9.35 -4.49 1.69
C SER A 31 9.36 -5.41 2.90
N LYS A 32 8.26 -6.16 3.10
CA LYS A 32 8.19 -7.25 4.09
C LYS A 32 9.04 -8.47 3.70
N GLN A 33 9.50 -8.54 2.45
CA GLN A 33 10.26 -9.67 1.92
C GLN A 33 11.75 -9.48 2.21
N ARG A 34 12.36 -10.45 2.90
CA ARG A 34 13.75 -10.39 3.41
C ARG A 34 14.66 -11.42 2.74
N ALA A 35 14.64 -11.47 1.42
CA ALA A 35 15.40 -12.45 0.65
C ALA A 35 15.60 -11.97 -0.79
N ILE A 36 16.70 -12.40 -1.41
CA ILE A 36 16.95 -12.20 -2.84
C ILE A 36 16.13 -13.23 -3.62
N ASN A 37 15.36 -12.78 -4.60
CA ASN A 37 14.59 -13.67 -5.47
C ASN A 37 15.50 -14.40 -6.47
N ILE A 38 15.35 -15.72 -6.55
CA ILE A 38 16.08 -16.61 -7.45
C ILE A 38 15.07 -17.34 -8.33
N ASN A 39 15.35 -17.46 -9.62
CA ASN A 39 14.48 -18.20 -10.55
C ASN A 39 14.71 -19.71 -10.41
N ALA A 40 13.68 -20.52 -10.67
CA ALA A 40 13.77 -21.97 -10.49
C ALA A 40 14.93 -22.66 -11.24
N PRO A 41 15.25 -22.31 -12.51
CA PRO A 41 16.41 -22.89 -13.20
C PRO A 41 17.74 -22.56 -12.53
N VAL A 42 17.86 -21.36 -11.95
CA VAL A 42 19.06 -20.92 -11.24
C VAL A 42 19.18 -21.64 -9.90
N ALA A 43 18.07 -21.82 -9.18
CA ALA A 43 18.06 -22.61 -7.95
C ALA A 43 18.42 -24.08 -8.20
N GLN A 44 18.00 -24.66 -9.34
CA GLN A 44 18.36 -26.01 -9.75
C GLN A 44 19.85 -26.15 -10.11
N ALA A 45 20.47 -25.11 -10.65
CA ALA A 45 21.90 -25.09 -10.93
C ALA A 45 22.74 -24.87 -9.66
N LEU A 46 22.23 -24.09 -8.70
CA LEU A 46 22.89 -23.79 -7.43
C LEU A 46 22.83 -24.96 -6.44
N LEU A 47 21.71 -25.69 -6.38
CA LEU A 47 21.50 -26.78 -5.44
C LEU A 47 21.75 -28.15 -6.07
N ASP A 48 22.18 -29.10 -5.26
CA ASP A 48 22.15 -30.51 -5.63
C ASP A 48 20.70 -31.01 -5.81
N ASP A 49 20.54 -32.18 -6.44
CA ASP A 49 19.21 -32.73 -6.72
C ASP A 49 18.42 -32.97 -5.43
N ALA A 50 19.08 -33.39 -4.36
CA ALA A 50 18.42 -33.62 -3.07
C ALA A 50 17.90 -32.31 -2.45
N GLY A 51 18.72 -31.25 -2.39
CA GLY A 51 18.33 -29.94 -1.88
C GLY A 51 17.25 -29.26 -2.73
N PHE A 52 17.32 -29.40 -4.05
CA PHE A 52 16.30 -28.85 -4.95
C PHE A 52 14.93 -29.56 -4.78
N GLN A 53 14.92 -30.89 -4.71
CA GLN A 53 13.68 -31.66 -4.50
C GLN A 53 13.10 -31.48 -3.10
N ALA A 54 13.95 -31.33 -2.07
CA ALA A 54 13.53 -31.02 -0.71
C ALA A 54 12.96 -29.58 -0.57
N GLY A 55 13.09 -28.75 -1.61
CA GLY A 55 12.58 -27.38 -1.63
C GLY A 55 13.49 -26.37 -0.95
N GLY A 56 14.76 -26.71 -0.68
CA GLY A 56 15.77 -25.78 -0.20
C GLY A 56 16.98 -26.42 0.50
N ALA A 57 18.05 -25.64 0.64
CA ALA A 57 19.24 -25.99 1.41
C ALA A 57 19.82 -24.75 2.12
N THR A 58 20.62 -24.98 3.17
CA THR A 58 21.36 -23.92 3.85
C THR A 58 22.76 -23.82 3.25
N LEU A 59 23.11 -22.64 2.74
CA LEU A 59 24.40 -22.33 2.14
C LEU A 59 25.22 -21.47 3.10
N GLN A 60 26.52 -21.75 3.23
CA GLN A 60 27.43 -20.86 3.95
C GLN A 60 27.83 -19.70 3.04
N CYS A 61 27.39 -18.48 3.35
CA CYS A 61 27.57 -17.34 2.47
C CYS A 61 28.53 -16.30 3.06
N THR A 62 29.40 -15.76 2.21
CA THR A 62 30.21 -14.57 2.47
C THR A 62 29.68 -13.42 1.63
N CYS A 63 29.12 -12.39 2.28
CA CYS A 63 28.56 -11.21 1.64
C CYS A 63 29.60 -10.08 1.62
N LEU A 64 29.84 -9.48 0.45
CA LEU A 64 30.84 -8.43 0.22
C LEU A 64 30.18 -7.15 -0.31
N PHE A 65 30.49 -6.00 0.27
CA PHE A 65 30.14 -4.68 -0.27
C PHE A 65 31.14 -3.62 0.20
N GLY A 66 31.84 -2.98 -0.73
CA GLY A 66 33.01 -2.14 -0.39
C GLY A 66 34.03 -2.95 0.41
N ASP A 67 34.46 -2.41 1.55
CA ASP A 67 35.40 -3.07 2.47
C ASP A 67 34.72 -4.00 3.49
N ILE A 68 33.40 -4.16 3.44
CA ILE A 68 32.66 -4.95 4.43
C ILE A 68 32.53 -6.39 3.99
N ARG A 69 32.78 -7.27 4.96
CA ARG A 69 32.59 -8.71 4.85
C ARG A 69 31.68 -9.23 5.95
N VAL A 70 30.57 -9.86 5.57
CA VAL A 70 29.62 -10.49 6.50
C VAL A 70 29.51 -11.96 6.16
N GLU A 71 29.81 -12.83 7.12
CA GLU A 71 29.74 -14.28 6.95
C GLU A 71 28.55 -14.85 7.73
N GLY A 72 27.88 -15.84 7.15
CA GLY A 72 26.85 -16.59 7.86
C GLY A 72 26.00 -17.50 6.98
N PRO A 73 25.23 -18.40 7.61
CA PRO A 73 24.34 -19.31 6.90
C PRO A 73 23.17 -18.53 6.27
N ARG A 74 22.83 -18.88 5.02
CA ARG A 74 21.67 -18.37 4.30
C ARG A 74 20.85 -19.53 3.76
N LEU A 75 19.53 -19.43 3.92
CA LEU A 75 18.60 -20.45 3.43
C LEU A 75 18.18 -20.09 2.01
N LEU A 76 18.51 -20.96 1.05
CA LEU A 76 17.92 -20.93 -0.29
C LEU A 76 16.73 -21.88 -0.30
N SER A 77 15.50 -21.36 -0.33
CA SER A 77 14.30 -22.20 -0.26
C SER A 77 13.17 -21.74 -1.19
N LYS A 78 12.28 -22.68 -1.53
CA LYS A 78 11.11 -22.47 -2.36
C LYS A 78 9.95 -21.92 -1.53
N VAL A 79 9.49 -20.73 -1.88
CA VAL A 79 8.34 -20.06 -1.24
C VAL A 79 7.28 -19.78 -2.31
N HIS A 80 6.20 -20.56 -2.30
CA HIS A 80 5.20 -20.62 -3.37
C HIS A 80 5.84 -20.96 -4.74
N LYS A 81 5.71 -20.05 -5.72
CA LYS A 81 6.25 -20.21 -7.08
C LYS A 81 7.69 -19.69 -7.25
N ASN A 82 8.28 -19.08 -6.21
CA ASN A 82 9.57 -18.39 -6.29
C ASN A 82 10.60 -19.04 -5.37
N TRP A 83 11.88 -19.05 -5.77
CA TRP A 83 12.99 -19.42 -4.89
C TRP A 83 13.57 -18.17 -4.24
N ARG A 84 14.00 -18.29 -2.99
CA ARG A 84 14.43 -17.15 -2.19
C ARG A 84 15.70 -17.49 -1.44
N LEU A 85 16.74 -16.70 -1.65
CA LEU A 85 17.96 -16.72 -0.86
C LEU A 85 17.80 -15.73 0.30
N GLY A 86 17.35 -16.25 1.45
CA GLY A 86 17.07 -15.49 2.66
C GLY A 86 18.04 -15.81 3.80
N GLY A 87 17.82 -15.21 4.97
CA GLY A 87 18.63 -15.45 6.17
C GLY A 87 18.51 -14.32 7.17
N SER A 88 19.47 -14.24 8.09
CA SER A 88 19.65 -13.06 8.93
C SER A 88 19.86 -11.81 8.07
N LYS A 89 19.49 -10.66 8.63
CA LYS A 89 19.75 -9.36 8.01
C LYS A 89 21.26 -9.23 7.78
N ILE A 90 21.62 -8.62 6.65
CA ILE A 90 23.01 -8.21 6.46
C ILE A 90 23.21 -6.93 7.29
N GLU A 91 24.11 -7.00 8.25
CA GLU A 91 24.51 -5.88 9.11
C GLU A 91 25.70 -5.15 8.47
N GLY A 92 25.74 -3.82 8.60
CA GLY A 92 26.72 -2.93 7.97
C GLY A 92 26.01 -1.72 7.36
N ALA A 93 26.39 -0.51 7.78
CA ALA A 93 25.69 0.73 7.43
C ALA A 93 25.74 1.02 5.91
N GLU A 94 26.78 0.54 5.26
CA GLU A 94 27.10 0.74 3.86
C GLU A 94 26.13 -0.04 2.97
N PHE A 95 25.64 -1.21 3.39
CA PHE A 95 24.56 -1.93 2.69
C PHE A 95 23.25 -1.12 2.62
N GLY A 96 23.09 -0.09 3.47
CA GLY A 96 21.98 0.86 3.39
C GLY A 96 21.98 1.71 2.13
N GLN A 97 23.12 1.81 1.43
CA GLN A 97 23.30 2.58 0.20
C GLN A 97 22.88 1.79 -1.06
N LEU A 98 22.70 0.47 -0.95
CA LEU A 98 22.22 -0.37 -2.05
C LEU A 98 20.78 -0.02 -2.41
N ASP A 99 20.52 0.14 -3.70
CA ASP A 99 19.20 0.44 -4.22
C ASP A 99 18.71 -0.56 -5.27
N ALA A 100 17.45 -0.42 -5.70
CA ALA A 100 16.96 -1.20 -6.82
C ALA A 100 17.85 -0.97 -8.05
N ARG A 101 18.15 -2.04 -8.78
CA ARG A 101 19.04 -2.11 -9.98
C ARG A 101 20.54 -2.10 -9.68
N ASP A 102 20.93 -2.09 -8.41
CA ASP A 102 22.27 -2.50 -8.02
C ASP A 102 22.44 -4.01 -8.25
N PHE A 103 23.68 -4.47 -8.43
CA PHE A 103 23.93 -5.86 -8.77
C PHE A 103 24.32 -6.68 -7.54
N ALA A 104 23.82 -7.90 -7.46
CA ALA A 104 24.33 -8.97 -6.61
C ALA A 104 24.89 -10.08 -7.49
N LEU A 105 26.17 -10.37 -7.32
CA LEU A 105 26.88 -11.48 -7.96
C LEU A 105 26.99 -12.61 -6.94
N ILE A 106 26.44 -13.77 -7.27
CA ILE A 106 26.46 -14.97 -6.43
C ILE A 106 27.36 -16.00 -7.12
N ARG A 107 28.54 -16.27 -6.56
CA ARG A 107 29.45 -17.30 -7.06
C ARG A 107 29.36 -18.54 -6.17
N SER A 108 29.12 -19.68 -6.80
CA SER A 108 28.95 -20.96 -6.11
C SER A 108 29.49 -22.10 -6.98
N PRO A 109 29.97 -23.21 -6.38
CA PRO A 109 30.04 -24.49 -7.09
C PRO A 109 28.66 -24.88 -7.60
N ARG A 110 28.61 -25.47 -8.80
CA ARG A 110 27.37 -26.03 -9.34
C ARG A 110 26.91 -27.21 -8.46
N HIS A 111 25.61 -27.36 -8.30
CA HIS A 111 25.01 -28.45 -7.50
C HIS A 111 25.55 -28.52 -6.06
N ASN A 112 25.55 -27.39 -5.37
CA ASN A 112 26.04 -27.28 -4.01
C ASN A 112 25.02 -27.87 -3.02
N ASP A 113 25.47 -28.85 -2.24
CA ASP A 113 24.72 -29.49 -1.15
C ASP A 113 24.75 -28.68 0.17
N GLY A 114 25.43 -27.53 0.16
CA GLY A 114 25.66 -26.67 1.32
C GLY A 114 27.02 -26.90 1.99
N SER A 115 27.81 -27.87 1.54
CA SER A 115 29.15 -28.15 2.08
C SER A 115 30.21 -27.12 1.65
N LYS A 116 29.99 -26.42 0.52
CA LYS A 116 30.94 -25.46 -0.04
C LYS A 116 30.46 -24.02 0.12
N PRO A 117 31.36 -23.09 0.46
CA PRO A 117 30.98 -21.71 0.70
C PRO A 117 30.58 -20.99 -0.60
N VAL A 118 29.76 -19.95 -0.46
CA VAL A 118 29.18 -19.16 -1.55
C VAL A 118 29.52 -17.69 -1.34
N THR A 119 30.06 -17.02 -2.35
CA THR A 119 30.31 -15.57 -2.29
C THR A 119 29.11 -14.82 -2.85
N ILE A 120 28.68 -13.76 -2.16
CA ILE A 120 27.68 -12.81 -2.65
C ILE A 120 28.30 -11.41 -2.64
N ALA A 121 28.70 -10.91 -3.79
CA ALA A 121 29.27 -9.56 -3.93
C ALA A 121 28.21 -8.58 -4.43
N PHE A 122 28.10 -7.42 -3.77
CA PHE A 122 27.18 -6.35 -4.16
C PHE A 122 27.92 -5.18 -4.79
N TYR A 123 27.29 -4.52 -5.75
CA TYR A 123 27.86 -3.37 -6.45
C TYR A 123 26.80 -2.29 -6.65
N SER A 124 27.05 -1.10 -6.12
CA SER A 124 26.12 0.01 -6.25
C SER A 124 26.46 0.92 -7.42
N ARG A 125 25.44 1.40 -8.14
CA ARG A 125 25.63 2.44 -9.15
C ARG A 125 26.14 3.75 -8.54
N ASN A 126 25.96 3.98 -7.23
CA ASN A 126 26.40 5.21 -6.59
C ASN A 126 27.88 5.16 -6.17
N SER A 127 28.32 4.08 -5.51
CA SER A 127 29.70 3.91 -5.03
C SER A 127 30.63 3.29 -6.09
N ASP A 128 30.12 2.39 -6.92
CA ASP A 128 30.92 1.52 -7.80
C ASP A 128 30.64 1.76 -9.29
N ARG A 129 30.43 3.02 -9.71
CA ARG A 129 29.97 3.41 -11.05
C ARG A 129 30.64 2.67 -12.21
N VAL A 130 31.96 2.59 -12.20
CA VAL A 130 32.75 1.96 -13.28
C VAL A 130 32.55 0.45 -13.31
N VAL A 131 32.57 -0.19 -12.14
CA VAL A 131 32.37 -1.64 -12.01
C VAL A 131 30.94 -2.02 -12.34
N HIS A 132 29.96 -1.24 -11.86
CA HIS A 132 28.54 -1.40 -12.16
C HIS A 132 28.27 -1.33 -13.67
N ALA A 133 28.85 -0.34 -14.37
CA ALA A 133 28.74 -0.23 -15.82
C ALA A 133 29.40 -1.40 -16.56
N GLY A 134 30.57 -1.87 -16.07
CA GLY A 134 31.25 -3.05 -16.61
C GLY A 134 30.43 -4.33 -16.47
N ILE A 135 29.81 -4.55 -15.31
CA ILE A 135 28.90 -5.68 -15.06
C ILE A 135 27.67 -5.56 -15.98
N ALA A 136 27.07 -4.37 -16.08
CA ALA A 136 25.91 -4.12 -16.92
C ALA A 136 26.17 -4.50 -18.39
N ALA A 137 27.32 -4.08 -18.94
CA ALA A 137 27.71 -4.39 -20.32
C ALA A 137 27.84 -5.90 -20.59
N ILE A 138 28.26 -6.69 -19.60
CA ILE A 138 28.38 -8.15 -19.71
C ILE A 138 26.98 -8.81 -19.68
N VAL A 139 26.06 -8.31 -18.83
CA VAL A 139 24.79 -8.99 -18.56
C VAL A 139 23.59 -8.46 -19.33
N GLU A 140 23.67 -7.29 -19.99
CA GLU A 140 22.54 -6.61 -20.64
C GLU A 140 21.71 -7.52 -21.56
N ARG A 141 22.38 -8.40 -22.33
CA ARG A 141 21.73 -9.34 -23.27
C ARG A 141 21.33 -10.69 -22.66
N HIS A 142 21.66 -10.93 -21.40
CA HIS A 142 21.54 -12.23 -20.73
C HIS A 142 20.59 -12.23 -19.53
N LEU A 143 20.10 -11.06 -19.10
CA LEU A 143 19.16 -10.95 -17.99
C LEU A 143 17.77 -11.46 -18.38
N ASN A 144 17.33 -12.54 -17.74
CA ASN A 144 15.96 -13.03 -17.82
C ASN A 144 15.27 -12.85 -16.46
N ARG A 145 14.20 -12.05 -16.42
CA ARG A 145 13.52 -11.62 -15.16
C ARG A 145 14.51 -11.05 -14.14
N SER A 146 15.45 -10.24 -14.62
CA SER A 146 16.51 -9.58 -13.83
C SER A 146 17.55 -10.52 -13.19
N THR A 147 17.67 -11.76 -13.70
CA THR A 147 18.71 -12.71 -13.30
C THR A 147 19.40 -13.31 -14.53
N ALA A 148 20.72 -13.44 -14.51
CA ALA A 148 21.53 -14.14 -15.50
C ALA A 148 22.43 -15.17 -14.81
N MET A 149 22.82 -16.23 -15.52
CA MET A 149 23.69 -17.28 -15.01
C MET A 149 24.77 -17.56 -16.05
N PHE A 150 26.02 -17.67 -15.59
CA PHE A 150 27.18 -17.92 -16.42
C PHE A 150 27.97 -19.09 -15.83
N ASP A 151 28.21 -20.10 -16.63
CA ASP A 151 29.03 -21.25 -16.25
C ASP A 151 30.53 -20.94 -16.45
N GLU A 152 31.35 -21.56 -15.61
CA GLU A 152 32.81 -21.55 -15.73
C GLU A 152 33.25 -21.99 -17.13
N GLY A 153 34.16 -21.21 -17.74
CA GLY A 153 34.62 -21.40 -19.12
C GLY A 153 33.98 -20.47 -20.15
N SER A 154 32.93 -19.70 -19.79
CA SER A 154 32.39 -18.65 -20.66
C SER A 154 33.15 -17.32 -20.54
N ASP A 155 33.21 -16.54 -21.63
CA ASP A 155 33.84 -15.20 -21.63
C ASP A 155 33.20 -14.26 -20.60
N ALA A 156 31.88 -14.37 -20.43
CA ALA A 156 31.13 -13.62 -19.43
C ALA A 156 31.50 -14.03 -18.00
N PHE A 157 31.69 -15.32 -17.73
CA PHE A 157 32.17 -15.80 -16.42
C PHE A 157 33.57 -15.26 -16.13
N ALA A 158 34.51 -15.33 -17.08
CA ALA A 158 35.85 -14.75 -16.92
C ALA A 158 35.76 -13.25 -16.60
N GLY A 159 34.93 -12.51 -17.35
CA GLY A 159 34.69 -11.08 -17.14
C GLY A 159 34.03 -10.71 -15.80
N LEU A 160 33.24 -11.61 -15.21
CA LEU A 160 32.55 -11.38 -13.93
C LEU A 160 33.34 -11.90 -12.71
N SER A 161 34.18 -12.93 -12.89
CA SER A 161 34.94 -13.57 -11.81
C SER A 161 35.89 -12.61 -11.06
N ARG A 162 36.40 -11.58 -11.76
CA ARG A 162 37.19 -10.48 -11.16
C ARG A 162 36.39 -9.61 -10.19
N TYR A 163 35.07 -9.60 -10.30
CA TYR A 163 34.14 -8.86 -9.43
C TYR A 163 33.40 -9.80 -8.46
N CYS A 164 33.71 -11.08 -8.43
CA CYS A 164 33.12 -11.97 -7.44
C CYS A 164 34.14 -13.07 -7.13
N PRO A 165 35.03 -12.85 -6.15
CA PRO A 165 36.08 -13.81 -5.84
C PRO A 165 35.49 -15.13 -5.31
N PRO A 166 36.20 -16.26 -5.50
CA PRO A 166 35.78 -17.52 -4.92
C PRO A 166 35.83 -17.41 -3.39
N ALA A 167 34.91 -18.09 -2.71
CA ALA A 167 34.82 -18.00 -1.26
C ALA A 167 36.03 -18.71 -0.63
N ALA A 168 36.79 -18.00 0.22
CA ALA A 168 37.81 -18.62 1.04
C ALA A 168 37.15 -19.49 2.13
N LEU A 169 37.70 -20.68 2.40
CA LEU A 169 37.28 -21.50 3.54
C LEU A 169 37.43 -20.68 4.84
N PRO A 170 36.46 -20.73 5.77
CA PRO A 170 36.57 -20.03 7.04
C PRO A 170 37.84 -20.47 7.77
N GLN A 171 38.76 -19.54 8.03
CA GLN A 171 39.81 -19.80 9.02
C GLN A 171 39.14 -19.84 10.40
N ALA A 172 39.41 -20.90 11.16
CA ALA A 172 38.98 -21.01 12.54
C ALA A 172 39.44 -19.78 13.32
N ARG A 173 38.49 -18.92 13.73
CA ARG A 173 38.79 -17.79 14.59
C ARG A 173 39.10 -18.31 15.98
N ASP A 174 40.33 -18.10 16.43
CA ASP A 174 40.70 -18.24 17.83
C ASP A 174 39.79 -17.37 18.70
N ALA A 175 39.26 -17.97 19.75
CA ALA A 175 38.47 -17.31 20.75
C ALA A 175 39.38 -16.39 21.59
N GLY A 176 39.47 -15.12 21.22
CA GLY A 176 40.25 -14.12 21.93
C GLY A 176 39.49 -12.81 22.04
N ASN A 177 39.14 -12.46 23.28
CA ASN A 177 38.73 -11.15 23.81
C ASN A 177 38.60 -9.99 22.81
N ASP A 178 37.37 -9.55 22.56
CA ASP A 178 37.07 -8.12 22.36
C ASP A 178 35.60 -7.87 22.73
N ALA A 179 35.41 -7.29 23.92
CA ALA A 179 34.11 -6.76 24.35
C ALA A 179 33.97 -5.34 23.78
N PRO A 180 32.84 -4.98 23.14
CA PRO A 180 32.64 -3.61 22.66
C PRO A 180 32.30 -2.68 23.84
N GLU A 181 33.06 -1.60 23.98
CA GLU A 181 32.74 -0.50 24.90
C GLU A 181 31.41 0.19 24.53
N PRO A 182 30.62 0.66 25.52
CA PRO A 182 29.37 1.35 25.27
C PRO A 182 29.60 2.80 24.81
N ALA A 183 28.94 3.18 23.72
CA ALA A 183 28.95 4.54 23.20
C ALA A 183 28.39 5.58 24.20
N PRO A 184 28.92 6.82 24.23
CA PRO A 184 28.51 7.84 25.18
C PRO A 184 27.12 8.41 24.88
N ARG A 185 26.37 8.68 25.96
CA ARG A 185 25.03 9.29 25.93
C ARG A 185 25.11 10.78 25.52
N PRO A 186 24.12 11.31 24.77
CA PRO A 186 24.02 12.75 24.55
C PRO A 186 23.47 13.47 25.81
N PRO A 187 23.90 14.72 26.08
CA PRO A 187 23.50 15.46 27.27
C PRO A 187 22.06 15.95 27.19
N ALA A 188 21.44 16.04 28.37
CA ALA A 188 20.08 16.53 28.56
C ALA A 188 20.01 18.05 28.68
N SER A 189 18.87 18.60 28.24
CA SER A 189 18.28 19.91 28.57
C SER A 189 18.87 21.16 27.92
N ALA A 190 18.11 21.72 26.97
CA ALA A 190 18.04 23.17 26.76
C ALA A 190 16.59 23.61 26.52
N LEU A 191 16.21 24.63 27.29
CA LEU A 191 14.93 25.34 27.42
C LEU A 191 14.07 25.52 26.15
N ARG A 192 12.74 25.35 26.33
CA ARG A 192 11.70 25.71 25.36
C ARG A 192 11.74 27.21 25.00
N PRO A 193 11.79 27.60 23.72
CA PRO A 193 11.52 28.98 23.32
C PRO A 193 10.02 29.27 23.42
N ARG A 194 9.68 30.47 23.94
CA ARG A 194 8.34 31.04 23.89
C ARG A 194 7.84 31.11 22.44
N ALA A 195 6.55 30.84 22.25
CA ALA A 195 5.88 30.89 20.95
C ALA A 195 6.05 32.27 20.32
N LYS A 196 6.78 32.32 19.19
CA LYS A 196 6.82 33.50 18.32
C LYS A 196 5.44 33.64 17.66
N SER A 197 4.92 34.87 17.62
CA SER A 197 3.71 35.22 16.89
C SER A 197 3.84 34.76 15.44
N VAL A 198 2.84 34.00 14.98
CA VAL A 198 2.75 33.49 13.61
C VAL A 198 2.73 34.69 12.66
N PRO A 199 3.74 34.88 11.79
CA PRO A 199 3.67 35.91 10.76
C PRO A 199 2.48 35.61 9.83
N PRO A 200 1.81 36.65 9.27
CA PRO A 200 0.71 36.44 8.34
C PRO A 200 1.16 35.55 7.18
N MET A 201 0.27 34.68 6.71
CA MET A 201 0.57 33.71 5.67
C MET A 201 1.25 34.40 4.48
N PRO A 202 2.34 33.82 3.92
CA PRO A 202 2.84 34.22 2.62
C PRO A 202 1.67 34.15 1.63
N ARG A 203 1.46 35.22 0.88
CA ARG A 203 0.49 35.18 -0.22
C ARG A 203 1.03 34.17 -1.22
N ASP A 204 0.23 33.16 -1.54
CA ASP A 204 0.47 32.41 -2.76
C ASP A 204 0.33 33.42 -3.89
N ASP A 205 1.44 33.76 -4.55
CA ASP A 205 1.43 34.48 -5.82
C ASP A 205 0.86 33.57 -6.92
N ALA A 206 -0.39 33.14 -6.73
CA ALA A 206 -1.24 32.63 -7.80
C ALA A 206 -1.82 33.83 -8.54
N GLY A 207 -0.95 34.72 -9.03
CA GLY A 207 -1.31 35.59 -10.14
C GLY A 207 -1.73 34.69 -11.30
N ALA A 208 -2.78 35.07 -12.03
CA ALA A 208 -3.29 34.35 -13.19
C ALA A 208 -2.15 34.05 -14.17
N GLN A 209 -1.57 32.85 -14.06
CA GLN A 209 -0.58 32.38 -15.01
C GLN A 209 -1.33 32.02 -16.28
N SER A 210 -0.84 32.51 -17.42
CA SER A 210 -1.36 32.16 -18.73
C SER A 210 -1.51 30.64 -18.85
N PRO A 211 -2.52 30.14 -19.59
CA PRO A 211 -2.72 28.71 -19.76
C PRO A 211 -1.43 28.09 -20.30
N ARG A 212 -0.80 27.24 -19.49
CA ARG A 212 0.41 26.51 -19.92
C ARG A 212 0.01 25.53 -21.01
N THR A 213 0.89 25.32 -21.97
CA THR A 213 0.72 24.19 -22.89
C THR A 213 0.80 22.88 -22.09
N MET A 214 0.21 21.79 -22.62
CA MET A 214 0.32 20.48 -21.95
C MET A 214 1.79 20.08 -21.76
N GLU A 215 2.64 20.36 -22.76
CA GLU A 215 4.09 20.14 -22.70
C GLU A 215 4.75 20.91 -21.56
N GLU A 216 4.46 22.20 -21.40
CA GLU A 216 4.97 23.03 -20.29
C GLU A 216 4.49 22.53 -18.93
N LYS A 217 3.23 22.07 -18.85
CA LYS A 217 2.65 21.51 -17.63
C LYS A 217 3.36 20.22 -17.21
N LEU A 218 3.57 19.29 -18.14
CA LEU A 218 4.25 18.02 -17.85
C LEU A 218 5.71 18.22 -17.40
N ARG A 219 6.36 19.27 -17.89
CA ARG A 219 7.72 19.65 -17.47
C ARG A 219 7.81 20.32 -16.10
N THR A 220 6.68 20.55 -15.42
CA THR A 220 6.73 21.06 -14.06
C THR A 220 7.39 20.05 -13.12
N PRO A 221 8.20 20.50 -12.14
CA PRO A 221 9.01 19.60 -11.31
C PRO A 221 8.22 18.46 -10.67
N HIS A 222 7.02 18.75 -10.19
CA HIS A 222 6.19 17.81 -9.43
C HIS A 222 5.45 16.78 -10.30
N ILE A 223 5.10 17.12 -11.56
CA ILE A 223 4.55 16.14 -12.51
C ILE A 223 5.70 15.31 -13.09
N LEU A 224 6.81 15.96 -13.47
CA LEU A 224 7.99 15.29 -14.01
C LEU A 224 8.58 14.29 -13.01
N GLU A 225 8.75 14.67 -11.75
CA GLU A 225 9.18 13.76 -10.69
C GLU A 225 8.28 12.54 -10.61
N ARG A 226 6.96 12.73 -10.67
CA ARG A 226 6.01 11.61 -10.59
C ARG A 226 6.08 10.70 -11.81
N MET A 227 6.18 11.27 -13.02
CA MET A 227 6.37 10.50 -14.24
C MET A 227 7.66 9.68 -14.16
N LEU A 228 8.77 10.28 -13.72
CA LEU A 228 10.05 9.59 -13.53
C LEU A 228 9.99 8.49 -12.47
N GLN A 229 9.23 8.68 -11.39
CA GLN A 229 9.01 7.62 -10.39
C GLN A 229 8.23 6.44 -10.96
N VAL A 230 7.21 6.69 -11.79
CA VAL A 230 6.40 5.64 -12.43
C VAL A 230 7.18 4.93 -13.53
N SER A 231 7.95 5.68 -14.32
CA SER A 231 8.80 5.16 -15.39
C SER A 231 10.21 4.81 -14.93
N ALA A 232 10.48 4.79 -13.61
CA ALA A 232 11.82 4.57 -13.06
C ALA A 232 12.42 3.26 -13.56
N ASP A 233 11.53 2.29 -13.85
CA ASP A 233 11.94 0.98 -14.31
C ASP A 233 12.28 0.87 -15.81
N LEU A 234 12.01 1.91 -16.59
CA LEU A 234 12.25 1.93 -18.03
C LEU A 234 13.68 2.39 -18.38
N SER A 235 14.15 2.06 -19.59
CA SER A 235 15.38 2.65 -20.16
C SER A 235 15.16 4.13 -20.47
N ALA A 236 16.21 4.94 -20.57
CA ALA A 236 16.05 6.38 -20.87
C ALA A 236 15.24 6.66 -22.16
N PRO A 237 15.45 5.95 -23.29
CA PRO A 237 14.59 6.10 -24.47
C PRO A 237 13.13 5.70 -24.21
N ALA A 238 12.89 4.66 -23.41
CA ALA A 238 11.53 4.23 -23.07
C ALA A 238 10.86 5.18 -22.06
N GLN A 239 11.62 5.86 -21.20
CA GLN A 239 11.11 6.94 -20.34
C GLN A 239 10.64 8.14 -21.15
N LEU A 240 11.42 8.54 -22.17
CA LEU A 240 11.02 9.61 -23.09
C LEU A 240 9.74 9.25 -23.83
N ARG A 241 9.67 8.03 -24.41
CA ARG A 241 8.44 7.53 -25.06
C ARG A 241 7.25 7.52 -24.10
N PHE A 242 7.44 7.06 -22.86
CA PHE A 242 6.39 7.07 -21.84
C PHE A 242 5.88 8.50 -21.57
N MET A 243 6.79 9.48 -21.44
CA MET A 243 6.42 10.88 -21.25
C MET A 243 5.65 11.43 -22.45
N ASP A 244 6.09 11.12 -23.67
CA ASP A 244 5.41 11.51 -24.90
C ASP A 244 3.99 10.90 -24.97
N THR A 245 3.85 9.62 -24.61
CA THR A 245 2.55 8.95 -24.52
C THR A 245 1.64 9.62 -23.49
N VAL A 246 2.15 9.91 -22.28
CA VAL A 246 1.37 10.63 -21.25
C VAL A 246 0.95 12.01 -21.76
N GLN A 247 1.82 12.73 -22.48
CA GLN A 247 1.50 14.03 -23.07
C GLN A 247 0.37 13.93 -24.08
N GLN A 248 0.45 12.98 -25.02
CA GLN A 248 -0.56 12.77 -26.05
C GLN A 248 -1.91 12.39 -25.44
N LEU A 249 -1.91 11.45 -24.49
CA LEU A 249 -3.13 11.01 -23.80
C LEU A 249 -3.75 12.14 -22.98
N ALA A 250 -2.96 12.89 -22.21
CA ALA A 250 -3.45 13.99 -21.41
C ALA A 250 -4.00 15.15 -22.26
N ALA A 251 -3.30 15.51 -23.36
CA ALA A 251 -3.75 16.56 -24.27
C ALA A 251 -5.06 16.18 -24.99
N GLY A 252 -5.12 14.95 -25.52
CA GLY A 252 -6.32 14.44 -26.19
C GLY A 252 -7.51 14.35 -25.23
N LEU A 253 -7.31 13.76 -24.06
CA LEU A 253 -8.37 13.62 -23.07
C LEU A 253 -8.84 14.98 -22.54
N ARG A 254 -7.93 15.93 -22.27
CA ARG A 254 -8.32 17.28 -21.83
C ARG A 254 -9.19 17.98 -22.87
N THR A 255 -8.79 17.93 -24.15
CA THR A 255 -9.56 18.55 -25.25
C THR A 255 -10.97 17.98 -25.31
N VAL A 256 -11.08 16.65 -25.33
CA VAL A 256 -12.36 15.96 -25.33
C VAL A 256 -13.22 16.33 -24.12
N LEU A 257 -12.65 16.35 -22.91
CA LEU A 257 -13.41 16.67 -21.70
C LEU A 257 -13.85 18.13 -21.64
N LEU A 258 -13.07 19.07 -22.17
CA LEU A 258 -13.49 20.48 -22.25
C LEU A 258 -14.67 20.65 -23.21
N GLU A 259 -14.61 20.07 -24.41
CA GLU A 259 -15.67 20.18 -25.42
C GLU A 259 -16.94 19.39 -25.05
N THR A 260 -16.77 18.29 -24.33
CA THR A 260 -17.92 17.46 -23.90
C THR A 260 -18.57 17.94 -22.61
N GLY A 261 -17.93 18.85 -21.88
CA GLY A 261 -18.38 19.35 -20.57
C GLY A 261 -18.01 18.41 -19.40
N GLY A 262 -17.03 17.53 -19.59
CA GLY A 262 -16.53 16.60 -18.58
C GLY A 262 -15.58 17.21 -17.53
N ILE A 263 -15.30 18.53 -17.59
CA ILE A 263 -14.54 19.26 -16.58
C ILE A 263 -15.45 20.28 -15.89
N VAL A 264 -15.58 20.15 -14.58
CA VAL A 264 -16.24 21.12 -13.69
C VAL A 264 -15.21 22.12 -13.19
N ARG A 265 -15.43 23.41 -13.47
CA ARG A 265 -14.58 24.50 -12.99
C ARG A 265 -15.09 25.04 -11.65
N LEU A 266 -14.20 25.13 -10.68
CA LEU A 266 -14.44 25.64 -9.33
C LEU A 266 -13.70 26.98 -9.16
N THR A 267 -14.43 28.02 -8.76
CA THR A 267 -13.85 29.34 -8.54
C THR A 267 -13.30 29.43 -7.12
N ARG A 268 -12.05 29.87 -6.95
CA ARG A 268 -11.47 30.15 -5.63
C ARG A 268 -12.07 31.42 -5.04
N ASP A 269 -13.25 31.29 -4.43
CA ASP A 269 -13.92 32.33 -3.65
C ASP A 269 -14.30 31.80 -2.25
N HIS A 270 -13.36 31.96 -1.29
CA HIS A 270 -13.59 31.53 0.09
C HIS A 270 -14.76 32.27 0.74
N PRO A 271 -14.85 33.62 0.69
CA PRO A 271 -15.98 34.34 1.27
C PRO A 271 -17.34 33.85 0.76
N ALA A 272 -17.53 33.73 -0.56
CA ALA A 272 -18.81 33.29 -1.12
C ALA A 272 -19.12 31.84 -0.73
N THR A 273 -18.14 30.94 -0.80
CA THR A 273 -18.33 29.53 -0.43
C THR A 273 -18.72 29.37 1.03
N TRP A 274 -17.99 30.01 1.96
CA TRP A 274 -18.29 29.91 3.39
C TRP A 274 -19.62 30.56 3.76
N GLN A 275 -20.03 31.60 3.04
CA GLN A 275 -21.35 32.20 3.19
C GLN A 275 -22.47 31.26 2.71
N ALA A 276 -22.27 30.52 1.62
CA ALA A 276 -23.24 29.57 1.08
C ALA A 276 -23.46 28.33 1.96
N VAL A 277 -22.45 27.94 2.74
CA VAL A 277 -22.52 26.82 3.71
C VAL A 277 -22.70 27.28 5.15
N ARG A 278 -22.88 28.59 5.38
CA ARG A 278 -23.05 29.16 6.73
C ARG A 278 -24.24 28.52 7.45
N GLY A 279 -24.02 28.12 8.70
CA GLY A 279 -25.03 27.49 9.54
C GLY A 279 -25.34 26.04 9.18
N LYS A 280 -24.73 25.46 8.13
CA LYS A 280 -24.92 24.05 7.75
C LYS A 280 -23.80 23.19 8.35
N PRO A 281 -24.10 22.30 9.29
CA PRO A 281 -23.09 21.44 9.91
C PRO A 281 -22.42 20.51 8.89
N VAL A 282 -21.10 20.40 8.97
CA VAL A 282 -20.26 19.50 8.17
C VAL A 282 -19.58 18.51 9.10
N GLY A 283 -19.80 17.22 8.86
CA GLY A 283 -19.19 16.12 9.59
C GLY A 283 -17.97 15.54 8.87
N PHE A 284 -17.00 15.06 9.63
CA PHE A 284 -15.79 14.39 9.18
C PHE A 284 -15.60 13.12 10.00
N VAL A 285 -15.28 12.01 9.34
CA VAL A 285 -15.14 10.68 9.96
C VAL A 285 -13.86 10.00 9.49
N ASP A 286 -13.10 9.44 10.43
CA ASP A 286 -11.94 8.60 10.14
C ASP A 286 -11.70 7.54 11.23
N GLY A 287 -11.02 6.46 10.86
CA GLY A 287 -10.72 5.30 11.69
C GLY A 287 -9.23 5.12 11.99
N GLY A 288 -8.90 4.98 13.27
CA GLY A 288 -7.59 4.56 13.74
C GLY A 288 -7.60 3.08 14.17
N LEU A 289 -6.73 2.27 13.59
CA LEU A 289 -6.45 0.91 14.05
C LEU A 289 -5.14 0.84 14.84
N ALA A 290 -5.18 0.27 16.04
CA ALA A 290 -3.99 -0.21 16.74
C ALA A 290 -3.68 -1.65 16.35
N ASN A 291 -2.40 -1.93 16.12
CA ASN A 291 -1.93 -3.28 15.92
C ASN A 291 -1.81 -3.97 17.28
N LEU A 292 -2.77 -4.84 17.61
CA LEU A 292 -2.62 -5.74 18.73
C LEU A 292 -1.80 -6.94 18.29
N SER A 293 -0.57 -7.05 18.79
CA SER A 293 0.27 -8.21 18.53
C SER A 293 -0.32 -9.37 19.33
N MET A 294 -1.10 -10.25 18.72
CA MET A 294 -1.49 -11.57 19.27
C MET A 294 -1.56 -12.63 18.16
N LEU A 295 -1.52 -13.89 18.58
CA LEU A 295 -1.62 -15.07 17.71
C LEU A 295 -3.10 -15.34 17.39
N GLY A 296 -3.42 -15.58 16.11
CA GLY A 296 -4.78 -15.89 15.65
C GLY A 296 -5.51 -14.68 15.04
N SER A 297 -6.83 -14.80 14.76
CA SER A 297 -7.61 -13.69 14.22
C SER A 297 -7.66 -12.57 15.26
N ALA A 298 -6.76 -11.62 15.06
CA ALA A 298 -6.28 -10.75 16.12
C ALA A 298 -7.42 -9.96 16.76
N PRO A 299 -7.45 -9.81 18.10
CA PRO A 299 -8.28 -8.79 18.73
C PRO A 299 -7.98 -7.46 18.05
N ILE A 300 -9.03 -6.72 17.70
CA ILE A 300 -8.89 -5.47 16.96
C ILE A 300 -9.16 -4.34 17.94
N ALA A 301 -8.14 -3.50 18.16
CA ALA A 301 -8.31 -2.21 18.81
C ALA A 301 -8.55 -1.16 17.72
N ALA A 302 -9.82 -0.81 17.52
CA ALA A 302 -10.25 0.18 16.55
C ALA A 302 -10.93 1.37 17.25
N ARG A 303 -10.69 2.56 16.73
CA ARG A 303 -11.33 3.79 17.15
C ARG A 303 -11.80 4.56 15.93
N VAL A 304 -13.01 5.08 15.97
CA VAL A 304 -13.55 5.93 14.91
C VAL A 304 -13.89 7.27 15.51
N GLY A 305 -13.24 8.31 15.01
CA GLY A 305 -13.44 9.69 15.39
C GLY A 305 -14.49 10.35 14.51
N GLY A 306 -15.23 11.28 15.10
CA GLY A 306 -16.12 12.20 14.42
C GLY A 306 -15.75 13.64 14.79
N TYR A 307 -15.65 14.49 13.79
CA TYR A 307 -15.49 15.93 13.96
C TYR A 307 -16.61 16.64 13.21
N VAL A 308 -17.37 17.49 13.89
CA VAL A 308 -18.45 18.28 13.29
C VAL A 308 -18.14 19.75 13.48
N VAL A 309 -18.25 20.53 12.41
CA VAL A 309 -18.11 21.98 12.42
C VAL A 309 -19.31 22.64 11.74
N THR A 310 -19.81 23.72 12.33
CA THR A 310 -20.86 24.57 11.74
C THR A 310 -20.21 25.87 11.25
N PRO A 311 -20.00 26.06 9.93
CA PRO A 311 -19.39 27.26 9.40
C PRO A 311 -20.18 28.52 9.76
N GLY A 312 -19.48 29.57 10.19
CA GLY A 312 -20.05 30.87 10.56
C GLY A 312 -20.78 30.92 11.91
N ASP A 313 -20.80 29.83 12.68
CA ASP A 313 -21.07 29.87 14.12
C ASP A 313 -19.80 30.35 14.84
N THR A 314 -19.94 31.27 15.80
CA THR A 314 -18.82 31.82 16.60
C THR A 314 -18.89 31.42 18.07
N THR A 315 -19.88 30.61 18.44
CA THR A 315 -20.03 30.08 19.80
C THR A 315 -19.10 28.89 20.04
N PRO A 316 -18.88 28.47 21.31
CA PRO A 316 -18.17 27.24 21.60
C PRO A 316 -18.83 25.97 21.02
N ALA A 317 -20.11 26.03 20.64
CA ALA A 317 -20.83 24.93 20.00
C ALA A 317 -20.52 24.76 18.51
N ARG A 318 -19.75 25.69 17.91
CA ARG A 318 -19.34 25.67 16.51
C ARG A 318 -18.69 24.35 16.11
N GLU A 319 -17.85 23.80 16.98
CA GLU A 319 -17.07 22.60 16.71
C GLU A 319 -17.29 21.55 17.80
N SER A 320 -17.39 20.28 17.40
CA SER A 320 -17.51 19.19 18.36
C SER A 320 -16.74 17.96 17.89
N PHE A 321 -16.09 17.30 18.85
CA PHE A 321 -15.36 16.05 18.66
C PHE A 321 -16.10 14.94 19.38
N ARG A 322 -16.23 13.78 18.73
CA ARG A 322 -16.93 12.62 19.29
C ARG A 322 -16.21 11.34 18.94
N MET A 323 -16.06 10.45 19.91
CA MET A 323 -15.73 9.06 19.63
C MET A 323 -17.00 8.36 19.15
N LEU A 324 -17.06 8.02 17.86
CA LEU A 324 -18.24 7.43 17.25
C LEU A 324 -18.31 5.94 17.52
N LYS A 325 -17.18 5.24 17.39
CA LYS A 325 -17.07 3.80 17.71
C LYS A 325 -15.73 3.52 18.37
N TYR A 326 -15.73 2.55 19.26
CA TYR A 326 -14.53 1.92 19.78
C TYR A 326 -14.78 0.43 19.85
N LEU A 327 -13.80 -0.36 19.44
CA LEU A 327 -13.82 -1.80 19.59
C LEU A 327 -12.48 -2.22 20.15
N ILE A 328 -12.49 -2.99 21.22
CA ILE A 328 -11.32 -3.67 21.77
C ILE A 328 -11.79 -5.09 22.07
N ASP A 329 -12.00 -5.87 21.02
CA ASP A 329 -12.59 -7.20 21.17
C ASP A 329 -12.34 -8.12 19.97
N GLU A 330 -12.81 -9.36 20.12
CA GLU A 330 -13.01 -10.34 19.06
C GLU A 330 -14.23 -9.95 18.22
N LEU A 331 -13.95 -9.43 17.02
CA LEU A 331 -14.99 -8.98 16.08
C LEU A 331 -15.75 -10.14 15.42
N TYR A 332 -15.14 -11.32 15.32
CA TYR A 332 -15.65 -12.45 14.56
C TYR A 332 -16.18 -13.57 15.47
N ALA A 333 -17.28 -14.20 15.07
CA ALA A 333 -17.87 -15.33 15.77
C ALA A 333 -16.95 -16.57 15.64
N THR A 334 -16.82 -17.34 16.72
CA THR A 334 -16.12 -18.62 16.74
C THR A 334 -17.12 -19.76 16.91
N GLU A 335 -17.02 -20.79 16.07
CA GLU A 335 -17.87 -22.00 16.18
C GLU A 335 -17.40 -22.93 17.32
N GLN A 336 -16.21 -22.69 17.87
CA GLN A 336 -15.66 -23.41 19.01
C GLN A 336 -15.12 -22.39 20.02
N ALA A 337 -15.49 -22.52 21.29
CA ALA A 337 -14.98 -21.72 22.41
C ALA A 337 -13.53 -22.11 22.75
N GLY A 338 -12.64 -22.06 21.76
CA GLY A 338 -11.25 -22.45 21.85
C GLY A 338 -10.39 -21.58 20.94
N VAL A 339 -9.14 -21.39 21.32
CA VAL A 339 -8.24 -20.47 20.64
C VAL A 339 -7.86 -20.96 19.24
N PHE A 340 -8.01 -20.04 18.29
CA PHE A 340 -7.71 -20.05 16.85
C PHE A 340 -6.87 -21.23 16.32
N ARG A 341 -7.51 -22.38 16.09
CA ARG A 341 -6.94 -23.46 15.25
C ARG A 341 -7.47 -23.49 13.81
N ASP A 342 -8.48 -22.68 13.45
CA ASP A 342 -9.03 -22.59 12.09
C ASP A 342 -8.95 -21.17 11.50
N SER A 343 -7.76 -20.56 11.52
CA SER A 343 -7.58 -19.19 11.01
C SER A 343 -7.85 -19.11 9.51
N PHE A 344 -8.76 -18.22 9.10
CA PHE A 344 -8.83 -17.73 7.72
C PHE A 344 -7.41 -17.28 7.29
N PRO A 345 -6.90 -17.76 6.14
CA PRO A 345 -5.47 -17.65 5.82
C PRO A 345 -4.99 -16.21 5.61
N ASP A 346 -5.89 -15.30 5.20
CA ASP A 346 -5.59 -13.89 4.99
C ASP A 346 -6.04 -13.02 6.18
N ILE A 347 -5.22 -12.98 7.23
CA ILE A 347 -5.42 -12.09 8.40
C ILE A 347 -5.48 -10.61 7.96
N GLY A 348 -4.82 -10.25 6.86
CA GLY A 348 -4.90 -8.90 6.30
C GLY A 348 -6.32 -8.54 5.86
N ALA A 349 -7.00 -9.47 5.18
CA ALA A 349 -8.40 -9.32 4.78
C ALA A 349 -9.33 -9.16 5.99
N LEU A 350 -9.15 -9.95 7.05
CA LEU A 350 -9.94 -9.84 8.28
C LEU A 350 -9.81 -8.46 8.94
N ARG A 351 -8.59 -7.94 9.01
CA ARG A 351 -8.32 -6.61 9.61
C ARG A 351 -8.89 -5.48 8.76
N ASP A 352 -8.81 -5.63 7.45
CA ASP A 352 -9.30 -4.63 6.51
C ASP A 352 -10.83 -4.58 6.49
N ALA A 353 -11.50 -5.74 6.47
CA ALA A 353 -12.95 -5.85 6.62
C ALA A 353 -13.46 -5.23 7.93
N ALA A 354 -12.73 -5.45 9.04
CA ALA A 354 -13.05 -4.84 10.32
C ALA A 354 -12.94 -3.31 10.30
N ARG A 355 -11.86 -2.79 9.71
CA ARG A 355 -11.65 -1.35 9.53
C ARG A 355 -12.78 -0.71 8.74
N ILE A 356 -13.07 -1.27 7.57
CA ILE A 356 -14.12 -0.78 6.67
C ILE A 356 -15.46 -0.75 7.41
N SER A 357 -15.80 -1.84 8.10
CA SER A 357 -17.10 -1.96 8.79
C SER A 357 -17.23 -1.00 9.96
N ILE A 358 -16.17 -0.80 10.75
CA ILE A 358 -16.24 0.08 11.92
C ILE A 358 -16.25 1.56 11.50
N GLU A 359 -15.49 1.95 10.48
CA GLU A 359 -15.51 3.30 9.91
C GLU A 359 -16.90 3.62 9.34
N ALA A 360 -17.47 2.70 8.56
CA ALA A 360 -18.83 2.83 8.04
C ALA A 360 -19.88 2.89 9.17
N ALA A 361 -19.76 2.04 10.20
CA ALA A 361 -20.63 2.11 11.38
C ALA A 361 -20.53 3.46 12.12
N GLY A 362 -19.33 4.04 12.20
CA GLY A 362 -19.11 5.37 12.77
C GLY A 362 -19.82 6.45 11.97
N ALA A 363 -19.69 6.42 10.64
CA ALA A 363 -20.41 7.32 9.76
C ALA A 363 -21.94 7.16 9.90
N VAL A 364 -22.46 5.92 9.95
CA VAL A 364 -23.89 5.63 10.18
C VAL A 364 -24.36 6.23 11.50
N ARG A 365 -23.59 6.04 12.57
CA ARG A 365 -23.90 6.62 13.88
C ARG A 365 -23.95 8.15 13.81
N LEU A 366 -22.98 8.78 13.14
CA LEU A 366 -22.92 10.23 13.03
C LEU A 366 -24.16 10.79 12.32
N VAL A 367 -24.55 10.23 11.16
CA VAL A 367 -25.75 10.69 10.44
C VAL A 367 -27.06 10.38 11.17
N SER A 368 -27.09 9.32 11.98
CA SER A 368 -28.26 8.95 12.78
C SER A 368 -28.46 9.87 13.99
N GLU A 369 -27.37 10.24 14.68
CA GLU A 369 -27.41 11.13 15.84
C GLU A 369 -27.52 12.63 15.46
N ARG A 370 -27.15 12.98 14.24
CA ARG A 370 -27.12 14.36 13.72
C ARG A 370 -27.80 14.44 12.34
N PRO A 371 -29.14 14.33 12.29
CA PRO A 371 -29.89 14.43 11.03
C PRO A 371 -29.81 15.83 10.40
N ASP A 372 -29.35 16.84 11.15
CA ASP A 372 -29.13 18.22 10.70
C ASP A 372 -27.85 18.42 9.86
N LEU A 373 -27.01 17.39 9.71
CA LEU A 373 -25.79 17.46 8.91
C LEU A 373 -26.11 17.71 7.43
N GLY A 374 -25.47 18.73 6.84
CA GLY A 374 -25.53 18.97 5.40
C GLY A 374 -24.62 18.02 4.62
N TRP A 375 -23.45 17.72 5.19
CA TRP A 375 -22.42 16.88 4.57
C TRP A 375 -21.73 16.00 5.61
N VAL A 376 -21.31 14.81 5.18
CA VAL A 376 -20.38 13.94 5.90
C VAL A 376 -19.27 13.51 4.96
N MET A 377 -18.04 13.89 5.29
CA MET A 377 -16.83 13.47 4.58
C MET A 377 -16.19 12.31 5.35
N VAL A 378 -16.04 11.17 4.69
CA VAL A 378 -15.36 9.99 5.24
C VAL A 378 -13.98 9.91 4.60
N HIS A 379 -12.95 9.73 5.43
CA HIS A 379 -11.60 9.53 4.93
C HIS A 379 -11.49 8.13 4.27
N GLY A 380 -11.19 8.08 2.98
CA GLY A 380 -11.12 6.82 2.22
C GLY A 380 -12.25 6.64 1.21
N ALA A 381 -12.28 5.47 0.57
CA ALA A 381 -13.28 5.15 -0.44
C ALA A 381 -14.67 5.03 0.21
N LEU A 382 -15.71 5.55 -0.47
CA LEU A 382 -17.08 5.44 0.00
C LEU A 382 -17.55 3.98 -0.07
N VAL A 383 -17.23 3.31 -1.18
CA VAL A 383 -17.56 1.90 -1.41
C VAL A 383 -16.29 1.11 -1.70
N ASN A 384 -15.99 0.14 -0.82
CA ASN A 384 -14.85 -0.75 -0.96
C ASN A 384 -15.20 -2.03 -1.75
N PRO A 385 -14.26 -2.60 -2.52
CA PRO A 385 -14.47 -3.86 -3.24
C PRO A 385 -14.58 -5.03 -2.26
N VAL A 386 -15.66 -5.81 -2.30
CA VAL A 386 -15.95 -6.81 -1.26
C VAL A 386 -15.61 -8.25 -1.62
N SER A 387 -15.35 -8.55 -2.91
CA SER A 387 -15.12 -9.92 -3.38
C SER A 387 -13.90 -10.62 -2.75
N ARG A 388 -13.00 -9.88 -2.10
CA ARG A 388 -11.86 -10.46 -1.36
C ARG A 388 -12.27 -10.97 0.03
N TYR A 389 -13.36 -10.47 0.60
CA TYR A 389 -13.82 -10.77 1.96
C TYR A 389 -14.95 -11.81 1.95
N THR A 390 -14.80 -12.80 1.07
CA THR A 390 -15.71 -13.95 0.94
C THR A 390 -14.95 -15.24 1.21
N ASP A 391 -15.66 -16.36 1.18
CA ASP A 391 -15.09 -17.69 1.29
C ASP A 391 -13.97 -17.93 0.28
N VAL A 392 -12.90 -18.60 0.71
CA VAL A 392 -11.82 -19.05 -0.17
C VAL A 392 -12.28 -20.35 -0.83
N MET A 393 -12.55 -20.25 -2.14
CA MET A 393 -12.98 -21.38 -2.96
C MET A 393 -11.78 -22.09 -3.60
N ARG A 394 -11.81 -23.43 -3.64
CA ARG A 394 -10.89 -24.25 -4.45
C ARG A 394 -11.65 -25.47 -4.96
N ASP A 395 -11.56 -25.74 -6.26
CA ASP A 395 -12.28 -26.85 -6.91
C ASP A 395 -13.80 -26.78 -6.63
N GLU A 396 -14.36 -25.57 -6.67
CA GLU A 396 -15.77 -25.24 -6.34
C GLU A 396 -16.22 -25.57 -4.90
N GLN A 397 -15.29 -25.95 -4.02
CA GLN A 397 -15.56 -26.19 -2.60
C GLN A 397 -14.97 -25.09 -1.71
N VAL A 398 -15.66 -24.78 -0.60
CA VAL A 398 -15.17 -23.85 0.42
C VAL A 398 -14.00 -24.51 1.14
N ARG A 399 -12.78 -23.96 0.96
CA ARG A 399 -11.59 -24.37 1.71
C ARG A 399 -11.49 -23.66 3.05
N HIS A 400 -11.81 -22.37 3.06
CA HIS A 400 -11.84 -21.55 4.26
C HIS A 400 -13.04 -20.62 4.20
N LYS A 401 -13.95 -20.76 5.16
CA LYS A 401 -15.10 -19.87 5.32
C LYS A 401 -14.61 -18.51 5.84
N PHE A 402 -15.10 -17.42 5.26
CA PHE A 402 -14.86 -16.10 5.84
C PHE A 402 -15.74 -15.97 7.10
N PRO A 403 -15.17 -15.63 8.26
CA PRO A 403 -15.92 -15.67 9.51
C PRO A 403 -17.01 -14.59 9.57
N ASP A 404 -18.13 -14.93 10.20
CA ASP A 404 -19.23 -14.01 10.46
C ASP A 404 -18.89 -13.09 11.66
N PHE A 405 -19.55 -11.93 11.79
CA PHE A 405 -19.36 -11.09 12.96
C PHE A 405 -20.01 -11.69 14.21
N SER A 406 -19.39 -11.48 15.38
CA SER A 406 -19.97 -11.86 16.66
C SER A 406 -21.22 -11.03 16.98
N SER A 407 -22.11 -11.54 17.84
CA SER A 407 -23.31 -10.79 18.26
C SER A 407 -22.95 -9.47 18.98
N GLY A 408 -21.85 -9.47 19.74
CA GLY A 408 -21.27 -8.27 20.33
C GLY A 408 -20.83 -7.27 19.26
N ALA A 409 -20.10 -7.73 18.25
CA ALA A 409 -19.67 -6.88 17.14
C ALA A 409 -20.86 -6.34 16.34
N LEU A 410 -21.90 -7.13 16.07
CA LEU A 410 -23.11 -6.67 15.37
C LEU A 410 -23.84 -5.55 16.13
N THR A 411 -23.84 -5.59 17.46
CA THR A 411 -24.39 -4.51 18.31
C THR A 411 -23.61 -3.22 18.16
N GLU A 412 -22.30 -3.30 17.94
CA GLU A 412 -21.45 -2.15 17.68
C GLU A 412 -21.49 -1.69 16.22
N LEU A 413 -21.69 -2.59 15.25
CA LEU A 413 -21.60 -2.27 13.83
C LEU A 413 -22.92 -1.78 13.22
N LEU A 414 -24.06 -2.12 13.83
CA LEU A 414 -25.39 -1.81 13.30
C LEU A 414 -26.24 -0.98 14.28
N PRO A 415 -27.27 -0.29 13.79
CA PRO A 415 -28.24 0.40 14.65
C PRO A 415 -28.98 -0.55 15.59
N LEU A 416 -29.55 0.00 16.66
CA LEU A 416 -30.40 -0.73 17.60
C LEU A 416 -31.56 -1.43 16.86
N GLY A 417 -31.74 -2.72 17.13
CA GLY A 417 -32.78 -3.54 16.50
C GLY A 417 -32.32 -4.31 15.26
N GLU A 418 -31.17 -3.97 14.67
CA GLU A 418 -30.63 -4.68 13.49
C GLU A 418 -29.47 -5.63 13.83
N SER A 419 -29.07 -5.72 15.10
CA SER A 419 -27.93 -6.52 15.55
C SER A 419 -28.20 -8.02 15.67
N GLN A 420 -29.47 -8.46 15.62
CA GLN A 420 -29.85 -9.87 15.68
C GLN A 420 -29.76 -10.56 14.31
N ARG A 421 -28.59 -10.44 13.65
CA ARG A 421 -28.31 -11.11 12.38
C ARG A 421 -27.54 -12.40 12.63
N THR A 422 -27.80 -13.42 11.82
CA THR A 422 -27.14 -14.73 11.92
C THR A 422 -26.74 -15.25 10.54
N GLY A 423 -25.79 -16.20 10.52
CA GLY A 423 -25.27 -16.80 9.29
C GLY A 423 -24.84 -15.75 8.27
N ARG A 424 -25.34 -15.88 7.04
CA ARG A 424 -24.96 -15.02 5.91
C ARG A 424 -25.27 -13.54 6.12
N ASP A 425 -26.29 -13.21 6.92
CA ASP A 425 -26.63 -11.82 7.21
C ASP A 425 -25.73 -11.19 8.29
N ALA A 426 -25.03 -12.02 9.08
CA ALA A 426 -24.00 -11.59 10.03
C ALA A 426 -22.61 -11.42 9.40
N ASN A 427 -22.44 -11.83 8.14
CA ASN A 427 -21.18 -11.74 7.42
C ASN A 427 -20.85 -10.28 7.03
N PHE A 428 -19.54 -9.99 6.88
CA PHE A 428 -19.04 -8.69 6.41
C PHE A 428 -19.79 -8.17 5.17
N VAL A 429 -20.00 -9.01 4.15
CA VAL A 429 -20.64 -8.59 2.89
C VAL A 429 -22.07 -8.08 3.12
N SER A 430 -22.84 -8.71 4.01
CA SER A 430 -24.22 -8.30 4.29
C SER A 430 -24.29 -7.08 5.22
N VAL A 431 -23.42 -7.04 6.23
CA VAL A 431 -23.38 -5.95 7.21
C VAL A 431 -22.89 -4.66 6.59
N TYR A 432 -21.82 -4.71 5.80
CA TYR A 432 -21.31 -3.53 5.11
C TYR A 432 -22.28 -3.00 4.06
N LEU A 433 -22.96 -3.89 3.31
CA LEU A 433 -24.04 -3.49 2.41
C LEU A 433 -25.11 -2.70 3.17
N ARG A 434 -25.57 -3.21 4.31
CA ARG A 434 -26.58 -2.51 5.13
C ARG A 434 -26.09 -1.15 5.61
N GLN A 435 -24.83 -1.04 6.02
CA GLN A 435 -24.25 0.25 6.43
C GLN A 435 -24.24 1.26 5.27
N LEU A 436 -23.88 0.82 4.06
CA LEU A 436 -23.94 1.66 2.86
C LEU A 436 -25.38 2.08 2.54
N GLU A 437 -26.36 1.18 2.66
CA GLU A 437 -27.78 1.52 2.49
C GLU A 437 -28.25 2.57 3.48
N LEU A 438 -27.81 2.51 4.74
CA LEU A 438 -28.16 3.48 5.78
C LEU A 438 -27.51 4.85 5.52
N LEU A 439 -26.23 4.86 5.12
CA LEU A 439 -25.53 6.07 4.72
C LEU A 439 -26.19 6.70 3.49
N GLN A 440 -26.54 5.86 2.51
CA GLN A 440 -27.34 6.28 1.39
C GLN A 440 -28.67 6.80 1.94
N GLN A 441 -29.52 6.11 2.67
CA GLN A 441 -30.82 6.64 3.12
C GLN A 441 -30.78 7.93 3.99
N SER A 442 -29.63 8.32 4.52
CA SER A 442 -29.46 9.58 5.27
C SER A 442 -29.76 10.84 4.44
N GLN A 443 -30.17 11.92 5.12
CA GLN A 443 -30.42 13.23 4.50
C GLN A 443 -29.13 13.99 4.14
N ALA A 444 -28.02 13.67 4.81
CA ALA A 444 -26.74 14.28 4.55
C ALA A 444 -26.15 13.78 3.21
N ILE A 445 -25.38 14.64 2.55
CA ILE A 445 -24.53 14.17 1.45
C ILE A 445 -23.33 13.47 2.06
N VAL A 446 -23.21 12.17 1.84
CA VAL A 446 -22.07 11.38 2.29
C VAL A 446 -21.09 11.22 1.14
N CYS A 447 -19.84 11.61 1.36
CA CYS A 447 -18.78 11.47 0.38
C CYS A 447 -17.52 10.82 0.96
N GLY A 448 -16.92 9.90 0.20
CA GLY A 448 -15.58 9.39 0.46
C GLY A 448 -14.54 10.33 -0.17
N VAL A 449 -13.49 10.68 0.57
CA VAL A 449 -12.41 11.53 0.07
C VAL A 449 -11.09 10.82 0.27
N VAL A 450 -10.35 10.60 -0.83
CA VAL A 450 -9.13 9.79 -0.85
C VAL A 450 -7.94 10.64 -1.26
N GLU A 451 -6.98 10.79 -0.35
CA GLU A 451 -5.69 11.44 -0.63
C GLU A 451 -4.72 10.49 -1.38
N ARG A 452 -4.75 9.20 -1.05
CA ARG A 452 -3.77 8.23 -1.54
C ARG A 452 -3.98 7.92 -3.01
N GLU A 453 -2.89 7.96 -3.77
CA GLU A 453 -2.89 7.56 -5.17
C GLU A 453 -3.25 6.07 -5.33
N SER A 454 -4.19 5.77 -6.22
CA SER A 454 -4.51 4.41 -6.66
C SER A 454 -3.62 3.97 -7.82
N SER A 455 -3.46 2.64 -7.95
CA SER A 455 -2.81 2.00 -9.11
C SER A 455 -3.82 1.56 -10.19
N THR A 456 -5.04 2.08 -10.14
CA THR A 456 -6.16 1.70 -11.00
C THR A 456 -6.22 2.51 -12.29
N THR A 457 -6.93 1.99 -13.27
CA THR A 457 -7.33 2.64 -14.52
C THR A 457 -8.85 2.67 -14.69
N SER A 458 -9.59 2.40 -13.60
CA SER A 458 -11.05 2.20 -13.62
C SER A 458 -11.78 3.49 -13.96
N VAL A 459 -11.28 4.63 -13.50
CA VAL A 459 -11.95 5.92 -13.72
C VAL A 459 -11.72 6.38 -15.15
N ILE A 460 -10.51 6.23 -15.68
CA ILE A 460 -10.22 6.51 -17.09
C ILE A 460 -11.11 5.67 -17.99
N ARG A 461 -11.23 4.36 -17.72
CA ARG A 461 -12.11 3.47 -18.51
C ARG A 461 -13.57 3.93 -18.48
N ALA A 462 -14.11 4.21 -17.30
CA ALA A 462 -15.49 4.69 -17.16
C ALA A 462 -15.72 6.07 -17.81
N VAL A 463 -14.72 6.95 -17.82
CA VAL A 463 -14.76 8.20 -18.59
C VAL A 463 -14.83 7.91 -20.08
N LEU A 464 -13.97 7.04 -20.61
CA LEU A 464 -14.01 6.69 -22.03
C LEU A 464 -15.35 6.05 -22.44
N ASP A 465 -15.92 5.23 -21.56
CA ASP A 465 -17.21 4.56 -21.77
C ASP A 465 -18.38 5.55 -21.72
N SER A 466 -18.28 6.64 -20.95
CA SER A 466 -19.35 7.64 -20.83
C SER A 466 -19.40 8.67 -21.97
N LEU A 467 -18.31 8.79 -22.75
CA LEU A 467 -18.24 9.74 -23.87
C LEU A 467 -19.09 9.27 -25.06
N ASP A 468 -19.96 10.14 -25.58
CA ASP A 468 -20.77 9.87 -26.77
C ASP A 468 -19.94 9.96 -28.05
N ASP A 469 -19.86 8.85 -28.79
CA ASP A 469 -19.12 8.73 -30.05
C ASP A 469 -19.54 9.79 -31.08
N HIS A 470 -20.80 10.23 -31.10
CA HIS A 470 -21.25 11.27 -32.03
C HIS A 470 -20.61 12.62 -31.73
N ARG A 471 -20.49 12.97 -30.45
CA ARG A 471 -19.85 14.22 -30.00
C ARG A 471 -18.33 14.19 -30.19
N LEU A 472 -17.74 13.01 -30.21
CA LEU A 472 -16.30 12.83 -30.39
C LEU A 472 -15.85 12.89 -31.86
N ARG A 473 -16.73 12.59 -32.82
CA ARG A 473 -16.36 12.40 -34.23
C ARG A 473 -15.60 13.58 -34.82
N ASP A 474 -16.01 14.80 -34.49
CA ASP A 474 -15.41 16.02 -35.04
C ASP A 474 -14.19 16.51 -34.23
N LEU A 475 -13.91 15.88 -33.07
CA LEU A 475 -12.82 16.27 -32.16
C LEU A 475 -11.58 15.39 -32.32
N LEU A 476 -11.73 14.20 -32.90
CA LEU A 476 -10.70 13.17 -32.91
C LEU A 476 -10.05 13.02 -34.30
N PRO A 477 -8.74 12.71 -34.36
CA PRO A 477 -8.04 12.49 -35.62
C PRO A 477 -8.40 11.15 -36.29
N MET A 478 -9.16 10.30 -35.62
CA MET A 478 -9.56 8.96 -36.04
C MET A 478 -10.95 8.61 -35.50
N PRO A 479 -11.61 7.55 -35.99
CA PRO A 479 -12.92 7.14 -35.50
C PRO A 479 -12.96 6.98 -33.97
N PRO A 480 -14.05 7.40 -33.28
CA PRO A 480 -14.13 7.38 -31.82
C PRO A 480 -13.83 6.02 -31.18
N GLN A 481 -14.30 4.92 -31.79
CA GLN A 481 -14.06 3.57 -31.28
C GLN A 481 -12.59 3.17 -31.37
N GLU A 482 -11.93 3.48 -32.49
CA GLU A 482 -10.50 3.24 -32.69
C GLU A 482 -9.67 4.08 -31.72
N TRP A 483 -10.02 5.35 -31.53
CA TRP A 483 -9.36 6.22 -30.57
C TRP A 483 -9.50 5.71 -29.13
N LYS A 484 -10.71 5.32 -28.71
CA LYS A 484 -10.95 4.76 -27.37
C LYS A 484 -10.17 3.46 -27.17
N GLN A 485 -10.09 2.60 -28.19
CA GLN A 485 -9.32 1.35 -28.11
C GLN A 485 -7.82 1.63 -27.99
N TRP A 486 -7.27 2.48 -28.85
CA TRP A 486 -5.88 2.93 -28.77
C TRP A 486 -5.56 3.53 -27.41
N PHE A 487 -6.43 4.41 -26.89
CA PHE A 487 -6.26 5.05 -25.58
C PHE A 487 -6.19 4.02 -24.46
N ARG A 488 -7.07 3.00 -24.47
CA ARG A 488 -7.08 1.93 -23.47
C ARG A 488 -5.78 1.12 -23.51
N ASN A 489 -5.29 0.75 -24.70
CA ASN A 489 -4.05 0.01 -24.87
C ASN A 489 -2.84 0.83 -24.40
N ALA A 490 -2.78 2.12 -24.75
CA ALA A 490 -1.70 3.01 -24.34
C ALA A 490 -1.64 3.26 -22.82
N VAL A 491 -2.81 3.28 -22.14
CA VAL A 491 -2.90 3.46 -20.69
C VAL A 491 -2.53 2.20 -19.91
N ASP A 492 -2.93 1.03 -20.40
CA ASP A 492 -2.69 -0.26 -19.75
C ASP A 492 -2.12 -1.27 -20.76
N PRO A 493 -0.82 -1.19 -21.07
CA PRO A 493 -0.19 -1.98 -22.14
C PRO A 493 0.03 -3.45 -21.78
N SER A 494 -0.51 -3.93 -20.65
CA SER A 494 -0.23 -5.28 -20.13
C SER A 494 -0.69 -6.43 -21.03
N ASP A 495 -1.51 -6.14 -22.04
CA ASP A 495 -2.16 -7.13 -22.92
C ASP A 495 -1.70 -6.99 -24.39
N ASP A 496 -0.72 -6.13 -24.71
CA ASP A 496 -0.33 -5.80 -26.09
C ASP A 496 1.19 -5.85 -26.29
N ASP A 497 1.67 -6.79 -27.11
CA ASP A 497 3.11 -7.00 -27.40
C ASP A 497 3.74 -5.81 -28.15
N GLU A 498 2.93 -4.92 -28.77
CA GLU A 498 3.42 -3.72 -29.46
C GLU A 498 3.68 -2.54 -28.51
N PHE A 499 3.06 -2.51 -27.33
CA PHE A 499 3.22 -1.44 -26.35
C PHE A 499 4.20 -1.84 -25.24
N GLU A 500 5.49 -1.58 -25.44
CA GLU A 500 6.47 -1.60 -24.34
C GLU A 500 6.23 -0.39 -23.41
N GLY A 501 5.50 -0.56 -22.29
CA GLY A 501 5.19 0.59 -21.42
C GLY A 501 4.84 0.25 -19.97
N GLN A 502 5.00 1.25 -19.09
CA GLN A 502 4.44 1.22 -17.73
C GLN A 502 2.98 1.66 -17.77
N ARG A 503 2.15 1.06 -16.92
CA ARG A 503 0.74 1.46 -16.75
C ARG A 503 0.63 2.93 -16.31
N ILE A 504 -0.22 3.69 -16.99
CA ILE A 504 -0.57 5.05 -16.62
C ILE A 504 -1.80 5.00 -15.70
N THR A 505 -1.66 5.43 -14.45
CA THR A 505 -2.72 5.31 -13.45
C THR A 505 -3.71 6.49 -13.51
N ASP A 506 -4.93 6.29 -12.98
CA ASP A 506 -5.96 7.33 -12.86
C ASP A 506 -5.37 8.63 -12.25
N PRO A 507 -4.69 8.61 -11.07
CA PRO A 507 -4.17 9.83 -10.46
C PRO A 507 -3.10 10.52 -11.31
N LEU A 508 -2.22 9.77 -11.98
CA LEU A 508 -1.17 10.36 -12.82
C LEU A 508 -1.80 11.08 -14.02
N LEU A 509 -2.70 10.41 -14.73
CA LEU A 509 -3.32 11.01 -15.91
C LEU A 509 -4.16 12.22 -15.55
N PHE A 510 -5.01 12.14 -14.51
CA PHE A 510 -5.85 13.27 -14.11
C PHE A 510 -5.05 14.44 -13.53
N ARG A 511 -3.87 14.19 -12.94
CA ARG A 511 -2.94 15.26 -12.56
C ARG A 511 -2.43 16.05 -13.78
N CYS A 512 -2.20 15.37 -14.89
CA CYS A 512 -1.83 16.01 -16.16
C CYS A 512 -3.03 16.70 -16.80
N VAL A 513 -4.22 16.09 -16.75
CA VAL A 513 -5.43 16.59 -17.42
C VAL A 513 -6.04 17.81 -16.72
N LEU A 514 -6.16 17.80 -15.38
CA LEU A 514 -6.90 18.82 -14.61
C LEU A 514 -6.01 19.98 -14.16
N GLU A 515 -6.50 21.21 -14.24
CA GLU A 515 -5.88 22.40 -13.66
C GLU A 515 -6.31 22.62 -12.20
N PRO A 516 -5.54 23.38 -11.39
CA PRO A 516 -5.98 23.78 -10.06
C PRO A 516 -7.35 24.47 -10.09
N GLY A 517 -8.30 23.98 -9.29
CA GLY A 517 -9.70 24.41 -9.31
C GLY A 517 -10.55 23.68 -10.34
N GLU A 518 -10.06 22.64 -11.02
CA GLU A 518 -10.86 21.78 -11.87
C GLU A 518 -11.14 20.43 -11.21
N ALA A 519 -12.35 19.91 -11.44
CA ALA A 519 -12.74 18.56 -11.11
C ALA A 519 -13.27 17.83 -12.34
N LEU A 520 -13.11 16.53 -12.40
CA LEU A 520 -13.75 15.67 -13.40
C LEU A 520 -15.27 15.59 -13.14
N ASP A 521 -16.11 15.66 -14.16
CA ASP A 521 -17.54 15.31 -13.99
C ASP A 521 -17.64 13.84 -13.55
N PRO A 522 -18.38 13.53 -12.47
CA PRO A 522 -18.24 12.24 -11.83
C PRO A 522 -18.80 11.12 -12.72
N VAL A 523 -18.08 10.01 -12.77
CA VAL A 523 -18.47 8.80 -13.51
C VAL A 523 -18.87 7.68 -12.56
N SER A 524 -19.83 6.85 -12.96
CA SER A 524 -20.22 5.67 -12.16
C SER A 524 -19.15 4.60 -12.23
N ILE A 525 -18.76 4.03 -11.09
CA ILE A 525 -17.79 2.95 -11.01
C ILE A 525 -18.41 1.74 -10.33
N ASP A 526 -18.44 0.61 -11.02
CA ASP A 526 -18.70 -0.68 -10.39
C ASP A 526 -17.44 -1.18 -9.67
N ARG A 527 -17.42 -1.04 -8.34
CA ARG A 527 -16.33 -1.55 -7.49
C ARG A 527 -16.45 -3.06 -7.24
N ASN A 528 -17.61 -3.64 -7.55
CA ASN A 528 -18.04 -4.96 -7.09
C ASN A 528 -18.51 -5.84 -8.26
N GLU A 529 -17.69 -5.89 -9.32
CA GLU A 529 -17.98 -6.63 -10.56
C GLU A 529 -18.36 -8.10 -10.27
N LEU A 530 -19.59 -8.50 -10.65
CA LEU A 530 -20.12 -9.84 -10.39
C LEU A 530 -19.25 -10.97 -10.97
N ARG A 531 -18.56 -10.74 -12.09
CA ARG A 531 -17.66 -11.73 -12.68
C ARG A 531 -16.49 -12.12 -11.76
N ARG A 532 -16.10 -11.23 -10.84
CA ARG A 532 -15.03 -11.45 -9.86
C ARG A 532 -15.55 -11.95 -8.52
N ALA A 533 -16.86 -11.89 -8.32
CA ALA A 533 -17.52 -12.32 -7.09
C ALA A 533 -17.83 -13.82 -7.14
N PRO A 534 -17.73 -14.54 -6.01
CA PRO A 534 -18.24 -15.90 -5.92
C PRO A 534 -19.75 -15.96 -6.19
N LYS A 535 -20.21 -16.99 -6.92
CA LYS A 535 -21.63 -17.17 -7.29
C LYS A 535 -22.56 -17.13 -6.07
N ALA A 536 -22.14 -17.72 -4.95
CA ALA A 536 -22.90 -17.73 -3.70
C ALA A 536 -23.18 -16.33 -3.11
N TRP A 537 -22.46 -15.31 -3.58
CA TRP A 537 -22.59 -13.94 -3.12
C TRP A 537 -23.21 -12.98 -4.14
N HIS A 538 -23.58 -13.44 -5.34
CA HIS A 538 -24.07 -12.59 -6.44
C HIS A 538 -25.33 -11.79 -6.08
N ASP A 539 -26.28 -12.41 -5.37
CA ASP A 539 -27.52 -11.76 -4.94
C ASP A 539 -27.28 -10.58 -3.98
N LYS A 540 -26.23 -10.63 -3.13
CA LYS A 540 -25.88 -9.52 -2.22
C LYS A 540 -24.92 -8.54 -2.87
N ILE A 541 -23.87 -9.03 -3.53
CA ILE A 541 -22.84 -8.18 -4.17
C ILE A 541 -23.45 -7.33 -5.29
N GLY A 542 -24.43 -7.86 -6.03
CA GLY A 542 -25.16 -7.10 -7.05
C GLY A 542 -26.02 -5.95 -6.51
N GLN A 543 -26.25 -5.89 -5.19
CA GLN A 543 -27.00 -4.79 -4.54
C GLN A 543 -26.09 -3.66 -4.05
N TYR A 544 -24.77 -3.81 -4.10
CA TYR A 544 -23.86 -2.76 -3.66
C TYR A 544 -24.02 -1.50 -4.52
N PRO A 545 -24.04 -0.30 -3.90
CA PRO A 545 -24.14 0.94 -4.66
C PRO A 545 -22.89 1.13 -5.52
N GLN A 546 -23.09 1.61 -6.75
CA GLN A 546 -22.01 2.05 -7.62
C GLN A 546 -21.73 3.52 -7.33
N PRO A 547 -20.61 3.86 -6.66
CA PRO A 547 -20.32 5.26 -6.36
C PRO A 547 -20.03 6.05 -7.63
N LEU A 548 -20.43 7.30 -7.61
CA LEU A 548 -19.96 8.33 -8.53
C LEU A 548 -18.57 8.78 -8.09
N VAL A 549 -17.59 8.71 -9.00
CA VAL A 549 -16.18 9.00 -8.72
C VAL A 549 -15.69 10.15 -9.57
N SER A 550 -15.02 11.11 -8.93
CA SER A 550 -14.36 12.25 -9.58
C SER A 550 -12.94 12.43 -9.03
N TYR A 551 -12.10 13.11 -9.80
CA TYR A 551 -10.81 13.64 -9.35
C TYR A 551 -10.88 15.16 -9.30
N LEU A 552 -10.41 15.74 -8.20
CA LEU A 552 -10.36 17.17 -7.93
C LEU A 552 -8.92 17.62 -7.77
N GLN A 553 -8.45 18.54 -8.61
CA GLN A 553 -7.11 19.12 -8.51
C GLN A 553 -7.18 20.42 -7.68
N ALA A 554 -6.83 20.36 -6.40
CA ALA A 554 -6.92 21.54 -5.52
C ALA A 554 -5.76 22.53 -5.70
N THR A 555 -4.53 22.02 -5.83
CA THR A 555 -3.32 22.84 -5.97
C THR A 555 -2.45 22.27 -7.09
N PRO A 556 -1.53 23.03 -7.71
CA PRO A 556 -0.74 22.48 -8.81
C PRO A 556 0.27 21.41 -8.34
N TRP A 557 0.83 21.53 -7.13
CA TRP A 557 1.94 20.68 -6.68
C TRP A 557 1.53 19.34 -6.07
N THR A 558 0.27 19.10 -5.74
CA THR A 558 -0.20 17.83 -5.18
C THR A 558 -0.86 16.92 -6.21
N ALA A 559 -1.04 15.65 -5.88
CA ALA A 559 -1.91 14.76 -6.65
C ALA A 559 -3.38 15.22 -6.53
N PRO A 560 -4.23 14.93 -7.52
CA PRO A 560 -5.66 15.19 -7.41
C PRO A 560 -6.28 14.30 -6.35
N VAL A 561 -7.18 14.88 -5.56
CA VAL A 561 -7.96 14.16 -4.54
C VAL A 561 -9.10 13.42 -5.22
N ARG A 562 -9.29 12.14 -4.88
CA ARG A 562 -10.44 11.38 -5.39
C ARG A 562 -11.65 11.62 -4.50
N VAL A 563 -12.77 12.00 -5.10
CA VAL A 563 -14.05 12.23 -4.42
C VAL A 563 -15.04 11.17 -4.90
N GLU A 564 -15.69 10.50 -3.94
CA GLU A 564 -16.71 9.48 -4.20
C GLU A 564 -18.03 9.88 -3.53
N MET A 565 -19.16 9.76 -4.22
CA MET A 565 -20.49 10.05 -3.68
C MET A 565 -21.55 9.04 -4.16
N PHE A 566 -22.70 8.99 -3.49
CA PHE A 566 -23.80 8.15 -3.95
C PHE A 566 -24.47 8.74 -5.21
N PRO A 567 -24.97 7.91 -6.15
CA PRO A 567 -25.60 8.38 -7.39
C PRO A 567 -26.73 9.38 -7.21
N ARG A 568 -27.52 9.23 -6.14
CA ARG A 568 -28.65 10.11 -5.84
C ARG A 568 -28.24 11.56 -5.52
N ASP A 569 -26.97 11.80 -5.16
CA ASP A 569 -26.45 13.13 -4.84
C ASP A 569 -25.75 13.82 -6.03
N ARG A 570 -25.82 13.22 -7.24
CA ARG A 570 -25.17 13.75 -8.46
C ARG A 570 -25.43 15.24 -8.70
N ALA A 571 -26.69 15.67 -8.54
CA ALA A 571 -27.10 17.05 -8.79
C ALA A 571 -26.40 18.07 -7.86
N ARG A 572 -25.89 17.61 -6.72
CA ARG A 572 -25.16 18.42 -5.74
C ARG A 572 -23.64 18.19 -5.78
N PHE A 573 -23.14 17.52 -6.82
CA PHE A 573 -21.71 17.27 -6.99
C PHE A 573 -20.91 18.57 -7.00
N THR A 574 -21.26 19.55 -7.84
CA THR A 574 -20.51 20.81 -7.96
C THR A 574 -20.43 21.57 -6.63
N GLU A 575 -21.55 21.65 -5.89
CA GLU A 575 -21.58 22.27 -4.56
C GLU A 575 -20.65 21.54 -3.58
N THR A 576 -20.67 20.20 -3.60
CA THR A 576 -19.86 19.35 -2.72
C THR A 576 -18.38 19.43 -3.07
N ALA A 577 -18.04 19.38 -4.36
CA ALA A 577 -16.68 19.53 -4.85
C ALA A 577 -16.12 20.92 -4.51
N ASN A 578 -16.94 21.97 -4.62
CA ASN A 578 -16.56 23.32 -4.21
C ASN A 578 -16.27 23.41 -2.70
N LEU A 579 -17.09 22.78 -1.86
CA LEU A 579 -16.83 22.70 -0.42
C LEU A 579 -15.53 21.95 -0.10
N ILE A 580 -15.30 20.78 -0.71
CA ILE A 580 -14.07 19.99 -0.54
C ILE A 580 -12.85 20.80 -0.98
N PHE A 581 -12.93 21.47 -2.14
CA PHE A 581 -11.88 22.34 -2.66
C PHE A 581 -11.52 23.45 -1.68
N HIS A 582 -12.51 24.17 -1.16
CA HIS A 582 -12.27 25.23 -0.19
C HIS A 582 -11.78 24.72 1.17
N CYS A 583 -12.23 23.53 1.61
CA CYS A 583 -11.67 22.85 2.78
C CYS A 583 -10.20 22.48 2.59
N ALA A 584 -9.79 22.09 1.37
CA ALA A 584 -8.42 21.71 1.05
C ALA A 584 -7.45 22.90 1.03
N LEU A 585 -7.97 24.10 0.71
CA LEU A 585 -7.19 25.34 0.64
C LEU A 585 -7.12 26.14 1.96
N LEU A 586 -7.64 25.59 3.06
CA LEU A 586 -7.66 26.29 4.36
C LEU A 586 -6.27 26.45 4.98
N LEU A 587 -5.34 25.52 4.71
CA LEU A 587 -3.96 25.58 5.22
C LEU A 587 -2.97 25.84 4.08
N PRO A 588 -1.91 26.63 4.33
CA PRO A 588 -0.91 26.92 3.30
C PRO A 588 -0.15 25.65 2.94
N ARG A 589 0.11 25.45 1.65
CA ARG A 589 0.81 24.26 1.11
C ARG A 589 0.13 22.93 1.49
N TYR A 590 -1.14 22.97 1.85
CA TYR A 590 -1.98 21.80 2.08
C TYR A 590 -2.97 21.66 0.91
N ALA A 591 -3.41 20.43 0.63
CA ALA A 591 -4.28 20.16 -0.52
C ALA A 591 -5.30 19.05 -0.24
N PHE A 592 -5.56 18.77 1.03
CA PHE A 592 -6.54 17.78 1.47
C PHE A 592 -7.50 18.44 2.47
N PRO A 593 -8.78 18.03 2.58
CA PRO A 593 -9.73 18.70 3.47
C PRO A 593 -9.26 18.69 4.93
N VAL A 594 -9.07 19.88 5.51
CA VAL A 594 -8.52 20.03 6.87
C VAL A 594 -9.35 19.32 7.94
N GLY A 595 -10.67 19.26 7.78
CA GLY A 595 -11.51 18.50 8.71
C GLY A 595 -11.19 17.01 8.76
N LEU A 596 -10.74 16.41 7.65
CA LEU A 596 -10.30 15.02 7.59
C LEU A 596 -8.94 14.82 8.28
N ASP A 597 -8.00 15.75 8.12
CA ASP A 597 -6.72 15.76 8.83
C ASP A 597 -6.89 15.90 10.35
N ILE A 598 -7.84 16.73 10.78
CA ILE A 598 -8.19 16.89 12.18
C ILE A 598 -8.71 15.57 12.77
N VAL A 599 -9.64 14.90 12.08
CA VAL A 599 -10.23 13.65 12.59
C VAL A 599 -9.26 12.47 12.52
N ASP A 600 -8.36 12.38 11.52
CA ASP A 600 -7.29 11.38 11.46
C ASP A 600 -6.42 11.44 12.72
N LYS A 601 -5.96 12.65 13.07
CA LYS A 601 -5.16 12.88 14.28
C LYS A 601 -5.93 12.55 15.57
N PHE A 602 -7.23 12.81 15.58
CA PHE A 602 -8.10 12.52 16.73
C PHE A 602 -8.40 11.02 16.89
N ALA A 603 -8.63 10.30 15.78
CA ALA A 603 -8.97 8.88 15.77
C ALA A 603 -7.75 7.98 16.00
N LYS A 604 -6.54 8.49 15.75
CA LYS A 604 -5.28 7.77 15.93
C LYS A 604 -5.15 7.18 17.33
N VAL A 605 -4.89 5.87 17.40
CA VAL A 605 -4.60 5.15 18.66
C VAL A 605 -3.10 5.24 18.95
N PRO A 606 -2.65 5.94 20.00
CA PRO A 606 -1.23 6.05 20.34
C PRO A 606 -0.68 4.75 20.93
N ASP A 607 0.63 4.51 20.73
CA ASP A 607 1.31 3.31 21.22
C ASP A 607 1.25 3.12 22.74
N TRP A 608 1.21 4.21 23.50
CA TRP A 608 1.11 4.13 24.97
C TRP A 608 -0.24 3.56 25.44
N MET A 609 -1.31 3.71 24.65
CA MET A 609 -2.61 3.08 24.92
C MET A 609 -2.64 1.61 24.47
N SER A 610 -1.98 1.28 23.36
CA SER A 610 -2.03 -0.08 22.80
C SER A 610 -1.20 -1.08 23.61
N ARG A 611 -0.10 -0.65 24.24
CA ARG A 611 0.78 -1.54 25.03
C ARG A 611 0.08 -2.21 26.23
N PRO A 612 -0.61 -1.49 27.14
CA PRO A 612 -1.32 -2.14 28.25
C PRO A 612 -2.46 -3.05 27.80
N VAL A 613 -3.16 -2.69 26.73
CA VAL A 613 -4.22 -3.51 26.13
C VAL A 613 -3.65 -4.81 25.60
N ASN A 614 -2.52 -4.75 24.89
CA ASN A 614 -1.78 -5.94 24.44
C ASN A 614 -1.40 -6.85 25.61
N THR A 615 -0.83 -6.28 26.68
CA THR A 615 -0.45 -7.07 27.85
C THR A 615 -1.67 -7.73 28.50
N ARG A 616 -2.75 -6.98 28.72
CA ARG A 616 -3.96 -7.50 29.37
C ARG A 616 -4.61 -8.61 28.56
N THR A 617 -4.80 -8.40 27.26
CA THR A 617 -5.46 -9.40 26.41
C THR A 617 -4.61 -10.66 26.29
N ALA A 618 -3.28 -10.56 26.32
CA ALA A 618 -2.38 -11.71 26.27
C ALA A 618 -2.42 -12.49 27.59
N VAL A 619 -2.53 -11.81 28.73
CA VAL A 619 -2.73 -12.45 30.05
C VAL A 619 -4.08 -13.17 30.12
N VAL A 620 -5.15 -12.58 29.57
CA VAL A 620 -6.48 -13.24 29.52
C VAL A 620 -6.44 -14.48 28.63
N ALA A 621 -5.81 -14.39 27.46
CA ALA A 621 -5.60 -15.54 26.58
C ALA A 621 -4.75 -16.62 27.27
N LEU A 622 -3.73 -16.23 28.04
CA LEU A 622 -2.87 -17.17 28.79
C LEU A 622 -3.66 -17.90 29.88
N ARG A 623 -4.55 -17.19 30.59
CA ARG A 623 -5.46 -17.81 31.58
C ARG A 623 -6.37 -18.84 30.93
N ARG A 624 -7.00 -18.51 29.81
CA ARG A 624 -7.82 -19.47 29.05
C ARG A 624 -6.98 -20.68 28.60
N ALA A 625 -5.76 -20.46 28.11
CA ALA A 625 -4.86 -21.54 27.72
C ALA A 625 -4.53 -22.49 28.87
N LEU A 626 -4.39 -21.96 30.10
CA LEU A 626 -4.18 -22.73 31.32
C LEU A 626 -5.44 -23.53 31.70
N ASP A 627 -6.60 -22.88 31.65
CA ASP A 627 -7.89 -23.49 31.99
C ASP A 627 -8.25 -24.63 31.00
N ASP A 628 -7.97 -24.43 29.71
CA ASP A 628 -8.21 -25.38 28.62
C ASP A 628 -7.08 -26.42 28.44
N GLN A 629 -6.01 -26.33 29.24
CA GLN A 629 -4.81 -27.19 29.15
C GLN A 629 -4.13 -27.21 27.76
N ASP A 630 -4.23 -26.12 26.97
CA ASP A 630 -3.54 -26.01 25.68
C ASP A 630 -2.08 -25.57 25.88
N ALA A 631 -1.21 -26.57 26.10
CA ALA A 631 0.22 -26.36 26.33
C ALA A 631 0.93 -25.59 25.20
N LYS A 632 0.49 -25.76 23.95
CA LYS A 632 1.10 -25.10 22.78
C LYS A 632 0.76 -23.61 22.76
N LEU A 633 -0.49 -23.28 23.02
CA LEU A 633 -0.93 -21.89 23.15
C LEU A 633 -0.26 -21.23 24.36
N PHE A 634 -0.22 -21.92 25.49
CA PHE A 634 0.43 -21.46 26.71
C PHE A 634 1.88 -21.09 26.45
N ASP A 635 2.68 -21.95 25.81
CA ASP A 635 4.08 -21.65 25.51
C ASP A 635 4.26 -20.51 24.53
N THR A 636 3.36 -20.37 23.54
CA THR A 636 3.44 -19.28 22.57
C THR A 636 3.09 -17.93 23.20
N LEU A 637 2.06 -17.88 24.05
CA LEU A 637 1.66 -16.68 24.81
C LEU A 637 2.68 -16.32 25.90
N ARG A 638 3.25 -17.32 26.58
CA ARG A 638 4.36 -17.14 27.53
C ARG A 638 5.56 -16.53 26.83
N THR A 639 5.94 -17.04 25.66
CA THR A 639 7.03 -16.49 24.83
C THR A 639 6.76 -15.05 24.42
N MET A 640 5.50 -14.71 24.14
CA MET A 640 5.09 -13.36 23.78
C MET A 640 5.11 -12.37 24.96
N LEU A 641 4.69 -12.81 26.15
CA LEU A 641 4.61 -11.98 27.36
C LEU A 641 5.97 -11.82 28.05
N CYS A 642 6.78 -12.89 28.07
CA CYS A 642 8.08 -12.91 28.71
C CYS A 642 9.21 -12.52 27.76
N GLY A 643 9.04 -12.73 26.45
CA GLY A 643 10.06 -12.39 25.47
C GLY A 643 10.13 -10.90 25.23
N SER A 644 11.10 -10.22 25.84
CA SER A 644 11.61 -9.01 25.21
C SER A 644 12.19 -9.44 23.86
N GLY A 645 11.88 -8.73 22.76
CA GLY A 645 12.33 -9.08 21.40
C GLY A 645 13.85 -9.09 21.16
N ARG A 646 14.66 -9.11 22.24
CA ARG A 646 16.12 -9.15 22.30
C ARG A 646 16.67 -10.30 23.16
N GLU A 647 15.85 -11.19 23.69
CA GLU A 647 16.33 -12.27 24.55
C GLU A 647 17.00 -13.42 23.79
N TRP A 648 18.26 -13.67 24.17
CA TRP A 648 19.13 -14.73 23.66
C TRP A 648 18.50 -16.13 23.70
N MET A 649 17.74 -16.44 24.76
CA MET A 649 17.14 -17.77 24.99
C MET A 649 16.01 -18.13 24.03
N LEU A 650 15.49 -17.15 23.28
CA LEU A 650 14.37 -17.32 22.35
C LEU A 650 14.83 -17.44 20.88
N ARG A 651 16.15 -17.58 20.63
CA ARG A 651 16.68 -17.87 19.30
C ARG A 651 16.49 -19.37 18.97
N PRO A 652 16.03 -19.73 17.76
CA PRO A 652 15.97 -21.13 17.34
C PRO A 652 17.36 -21.78 17.42
N GLY A 653 17.47 -22.89 18.16
CA GLY A 653 18.71 -23.66 18.32
C GLY A 653 19.33 -23.68 19.72
N VAL A 654 18.82 -22.89 20.68
CA VAL A 654 19.37 -22.83 22.05
C VAL A 654 18.71 -23.82 23.02
N MET A 655 17.47 -24.27 22.74
CA MET A 655 16.83 -25.36 23.47
C MET A 655 16.72 -26.58 22.55
N ARG A 656 17.65 -27.51 22.71
CA ARG A 656 17.52 -28.91 22.28
C ARG A 656 17.53 -29.79 23.51
#